data_AF-A0A9D6VIS6-F1
#
_entry.id   AF-A0A9D6VIS6-F1
#
_cell.length_a   1.000
_cell.length_b   1.000
_cell.length_c   1.000
_cell.angle_alpha   90.00
_cell.angle_beta   90.00
_cell.angle_gamma   90.00
#
_symmetry.space_group_name_H-M   'P 1'
#
loop_
_entity.id
_entity.type
_entity.pdbx_description
1 polymer ?
#
loop_
_entity_poly.entity_id
_entity_poly.type
_entity_poly.pdbx_seq_one_letter_code
_entity_poly.pdbx_strand_id
1 'polypeptide(L)'
;MQFKKLIFLLFFIPFLLTFKSSAQELKLIGSYGGEFYDIKVSGNYAYVAGINGLSIFDVSDSSSPELITTFPTQDKAKAVFIAGDKAYIAANSKGLVIVDISAPSSPQLLGSLKISGYAKDVFVDGNTAYIATGKAGIKIIDVTTPEAPKLISSYKTFNALGLYVVENTVYVADGKKGLQIVDVSNLGKPKLKSKYHETYLSFKGLIVSNDIAYIVTEDELLISDLSDLSYIYSINTYYADFIRKIQLSENKIYLQTSNALQILDITDPIAPTCLGTYENNSSQSGFSVSESTAYIVSTYGDNFNNGKLDIINISDPSTPQLLGTYNAPESPYMICVSEPFIYFNNGDGITIMDVSNPANTSTIGKYAADVNSYIDNISISDNIIYGINYDNENWTDTLVAIDVSNPLTPTLLSSFEDNETRGLFISDHKAYVPKWPSGFDIIDYSNPSSPALLSSFETDVEIVKLFATGNKAYACSLNKMQIVDIGNPSKPKLLGTYSLPPNREIENLIVFGEKAFIQYLFEISDSDAHRGKKYSAITVIDVSKPSKPKKIGEYKIGNNLIVRCIKSLDNNLYISYYKDHGNYSSYLDIIDFGNPKYPKCTDSFNTRNSFFFDFGADGKIFAISNDADIQILELSKKQKN
;
A
#
# COMPACT_ATOMS: atom_id res chain seq x y z
N MET A 1 25.49 -52.51 -64.83
CA MET A 1 25.04 -51.56 -65.87
C MET A 1 23.65 -51.06 -65.51
N GLN A 2 23.51 -49.76 -65.22
CA GLN A 2 22.31 -48.90 -65.20
C GLN A 2 20.91 -49.36 -64.67
N PHE A 3 20.33 -48.50 -63.82
CA PHE A 3 18.88 -48.23 -63.57
C PHE A 3 18.01 -49.33 -62.90
N LYS A 4 16.96 -49.04 -62.10
CA LYS A 4 16.23 -47.77 -61.83
C LYS A 4 15.50 -47.77 -60.45
N LYS A 5 15.55 -46.62 -59.76
CA LYS A 5 14.54 -46.01 -58.83
C LYS A 5 13.71 -46.89 -57.85
N LEU A 6 13.78 -46.55 -56.55
CA LEU A 6 12.75 -45.72 -55.90
C LEU A 6 13.33 -44.96 -54.70
N ILE A 7 12.88 -43.72 -54.46
CA ILE A 7 13.25 -42.89 -53.29
C ILE A 7 11.98 -42.66 -52.48
N PHE A 8 12.05 -42.86 -51.16
CA PHE A 8 11.09 -42.28 -50.22
C PHE A 8 11.87 -41.62 -49.08
N LEU A 9 11.66 -40.32 -48.91
CA LEU A 9 12.29 -39.50 -47.88
C LEU A 9 11.29 -39.39 -46.72
N LEU A 10 11.53 -40.08 -45.61
CA LEU A 10 10.71 -40.00 -44.41
C LEU A 10 11.32 -38.97 -43.45
N PHE A 11 10.63 -37.85 -43.27
CA PHE A 11 11.03 -36.81 -42.32
C PHE A 11 10.86 -37.31 -40.88
N PHE A 12 11.95 -37.32 -40.12
CA PHE A 12 11.94 -37.58 -38.69
C PHE A 12 11.59 -36.27 -37.96
N ILE A 13 10.34 -36.10 -37.55
CA ILE A 13 9.93 -34.97 -36.71
C ILE A 13 10.19 -35.37 -35.25
N PRO A 14 11.07 -34.69 -34.50
CA PRO A 14 11.25 -34.97 -33.08
C PRO A 14 10.00 -34.52 -32.33
N PHE A 15 9.38 -35.44 -31.60
CA PHE A 15 8.22 -35.13 -30.77
C PHE A 15 8.68 -34.32 -29.55
N LEU A 16 8.65 -32.99 -29.69
CA LEU A 16 9.01 -32.08 -28.60
C LEU A 16 7.91 -32.15 -27.54
N LEU A 17 8.17 -32.91 -26.48
CA LEU A 17 7.38 -32.94 -25.25
C LEU A 17 7.47 -31.55 -24.59
N THR A 18 6.65 -30.64 -25.07
CA THR A 18 6.42 -29.34 -24.45
C THR A 18 5.61 -29.59 -23.18
N PHE A 19 6.27 -29.43 -22.02
CA PHE A 19 5.56 -29.19 -20.78
C PHE A 19 4.77 -27.88 -20.97
N LYS A 20 3.48 -28.00 -21.28
CA LYS A 20 2.55 -26.88 -21.09
C LYS A 20 2.56 -26.57 -19.60
N SER A 21 3.15 -25.43 -19.22
CA SER A 21 2.81 -24.80 -17.95
C SER A 21 1.29 -24.74 -17.86
N SER A 22 0.72 -25.21 -16.75
CA SER A 22 -0.67 -24.86 -16.46
C SER A 22 -0.69 -23.36 -16.31
N ALA A 23 -1.51 -22.67 -17.12
CA ALA A 23 -1.78 -21.27 -16.88
C ALA A 23 -2.27 -21.15 -15.42
N GLN A 24 -1.66 -20.22 -14.69
CA GLN A 24 -2.10 -19.86 -13.36
C GLN A 24 -3.18 -18.79 -13.50
N GLU A 25 -4.09 -18.72 -12.54
CA GLU A 25 -5.13 -17.70 -12.50
C GLU A 25 -5.28 -17.17 -11.07
N LEU A 26 -5.11 -15.86 -10.89
CA LEU A 26 -5.28 -15.22 -9.59
C LEU A 26 -6.77 -15.15 -9.25
N LYS A 27 -7.10 -15.58 -8.04
CA LYS A 27 -8.49 -15.75 -7.59
C LYS A 27 -8.66 -15.30 -6.15
N LEU A 28 -9.59 -14.38 -5.91
CA LEU A 28 -10.06 -14.04 -4.57
C LEU A 28 -10.71 -15.26 -3.89
N ILE A 29 -10.37 -15.45 -2.62
CA ILE A 29 -10.84 -16.58 -1.80
C ILE A 29 -11.37 -16.18 -0.42
N GLY A 30 -11.20 -14.93 0.02
CA GLY A 30 -11.75 -14.41 1.27
C GLY A 30 -11.37 -12.95 1.51
N SER A 31 -12.04 -12.28 2.45
CA SER A 31 -11.66 -10.97 2.96
C SER A 31 -12.05 -10.76 4.41
N TYR A 32 -11.27 -9.97 5.14
CA TYR A 32 -11.36 -9.84 6.60
C TYR A 32 -11.39 -8.36 7.01
N GLY A 33 -12.59 -7.94 7.44
CA GLY A 33 -12.97 -6.55 7.57
C GLY A 33 -12.44 -5.84 8.82
N GLY A 34 -12.04 -4.60 8.62
CA GLY A 34 -11.63 -3.66 9.65
C GLY A 34 -10.64 -2.65 9.07
N GLU A 35 -10.64 -1.40 9.54
CA GLU A 35 -9.55 -0.47 9.19
C GLU A 35 -8.25 -0.88 9.91
N PHE A 36 -7.43 -1.68 9.26
CA PHE A 36 -6.14 -2.09 9.79
C PHE A 36 -5.02 -1.27 9.14
N TYR A 37 -4.18 -0.59 9.92
CA TYR A 37 -3.12 0.25 9.33
C TYR A 37 -1.95 -0.55 8.76
N ASP A 38 -1.77 -1.81 9.18
CA ASP A 38 -0.69 -2.67 8.72
C ASP A 38 -1.00 -4.16 9.00
N ILE A 39 -0.37 -5.05 8.24
CA ILE A 39 -0.44 -6.51 8.42
C ILE A 39 0.96 -7.13 8.28
N LYS A 40 1.23 -8.14 9.11
CA LYS A 40 2.37 -9.05 8.97
C LYS A 40 1.91 -10.49 9.16
N VAL A 41 2.17 -11.36 8.19
CA VAL A 41 1.95 -12.80 8.31
C VAL A 41 3.25 -13.46 8.77
N SER A 42 3.17 -14.32 9.80
CA SER A 42 4.32 -15.09 10.31
C SER A 42 3.85 -16.49 10.71
N GLY A 43 4.31 -17.50 9.96
CA GLY A 43 3.83 -18.87 10.08
C GLY A 43 2.33 -18.96 9.79
N ASN A 44 1.59 -19.56 10.72
CA ASN A 44 0.14 -19.75 10.65
C ASN A 44 -0.66 -18.54 11.14
N TYR A 45 -0.04 -17.39 11.43
CA TYR A 45 -0.72 -16.27 12.10
C TYR A 45 -0.55 -14.96 11.34
N ALA A 46 -1.65 -14.23 11.19
CA ALA A 46 -1.65 -12.85 10.72
C ALA A 46 -1.75 -11.90 11.92
N TYR A 47 -0.77 -11.02 12.02
CA TYR A 47 -0.62 -10.00 13.05
C TYR A 47 -1.00 -8.67 12.45
N VAL A 48 -2.09 -8.09 12.96
CA VAL A 48 -2.81 -7.03 12.29
C VAL A 48 -2.90 -5.81 13.20
N ALA A 49 -2.43 -4.68 12.68
CA ALA A 49 -2.27 -3.44 13.43
C ALA A 49 -3.58 -2.64 13.39
N GLY A 50 -4.37 -2.80 14.45
CA GLY A 50 -5.67 -2.17 14.67
C GLY A 50 -5.61 -1.01 15.67
N ILE A 51 -6.61 -0.95 16.55
CA ILE A 51 -6.92 0.21 17.39
C ILE A 51 -7.08 -0.10 18.89
N ASN A 52 -7.66 -1.27 19.25
CA ASN A 52 -7.41 -1.84 20.58
C ASN A 52 -5.89 -2.09 20.69
N GLY A 53 -5.34 -2.68 19.63
CA GLY A 53 -3.91 -2.83 19.42
C GLY A 53 -3.61 -3.85 18.34
N LEU A 54 -3.19 -5.03 18.77
CA LEU A 54 -2.76 -6.11 17.88
C LEU A 54 -3.83 -7.20 17.80
N SER A 55 -4.55 -7.25 16.70
CA SER A 55 -5.44 -8.38 16.38
C SER A 55 -4.62 -9.52 15.78
N ILE A 56 -4.83 -10.73 16.29
CA ILE A 56 -4.08 -11.93 15.91
C ILE A 56 -5.07 -12.95 15.36
N PHE A 57 -4.92 -13.25 14.07
CA PHE A 57 -5.74 -14.21 13.35
C PHE A 57 -4.98 -15.51 13.12
N ASP A 58 -5.64 -16.65 13.29
CA ASP A 58 -5.19 -17.93 12.75
C ASP A 58 -5.47 -17.91 11.24
N VAL A 59 -4.44 -18.09 10.44
CA VAL A 59 -4.48 -18.20 8.98
C VAL A 59 -3.89 -19.53 8.51
N SER A 60 -3.89 -20.56 9.38
CA SER A 60 -3.54 -21.94 9.01
C SER A 60 -4.50 -22.51 7.96
N ASP A 61 -5.78 -22.12 8.01
CA ASP A 61 -6.64 -22.05 6.84
C ASP A 61 -6.73 -20.60 6.35
N SER A 62 -5.86 -20.27 5.41
CA SER A 62 -5.81 -18.97 4.73
C SER A 62 -7.01 -18.68 3.82
N SER A 63 -7.96 -19.60 3.66
CA SER A 63 -9.28 -19.33 3.07
C SER A 63 -10.37 -19.05 4.10
N SER A 64 -10.11 -19.34 5.37
CA SER A 64 -10.99 -19.03 6.51
C SER A 64 -10.25 -18.49 7.74
N PRO A 65 -9.49 -17.37 7.64
CA PRO A 65 -8.92 -16.69 8.79
C PRO A 65 -9.87 -16.51 9.99
N GLU A 66 -9.45 -17.00 11.16
CA GLU A 66 -10.20 -16.89 12.42
C GLU A 66 -9.51 -15.88 13.35
N LEU A 67 -10.23 -14.86 13.83
CA LEU A 67 -9.70 -13.98 14.88
C LEU A 67 -9.56 -14.76 16.19
N ILE A 68 -8.33 -14.95 16.66
CA ILE A 68 -8.04 -15.67 17.90
C ILE A 68 -8.25 -14.74 19.10
N THR A 69 -7.68 -13.54 19.02
CA THR A 69 -7.68 -12.55 20.10
C THR A 69 -7.21 -11.19 19.61
N THR A 70 -7.49 -10.16 20.40
CA THR A 70 -6.95 -8.81 20.20
C THR A 70 -6.23 -8.38 21.47
N PHE A 71 -4.92 -8.15 21.37
CA PHE A 71 -4.11 -7.64 22.47
C PHE A 71 -4.23 -6.11 22.56
N PRO A 72 -4.67 -5.54 23.70
CA PRO A 72 -4.81 -4.10 23.83
C PRO A 72 -3.45 -3.42 24.08
N THR A 73 -2.94 -2.70 23.08
CA THR A 73 -1.81 -1.77 23.24
C THR A 73 -2.23 -0.45 23.90
N GLN A 74 -3.55 -0.23 24.06
CA GLN A 74 -4.21 0.93 24.69
C GLN A 74 -4.14 2.23 23.88
N ASP A 75 -3.68 2.17 22.63
CA ASP A 75 -3.71 3.20 21.58
C ASP A 75 -3.33 2.52 20.26
N LYS A 76 -3.70 3.11 19.12
CA LYS A 76 -3.55 2.58 17.75
C LYS A 76 -2.25 1.82 17.55
N ALA A 77 -2.32 0.57 17.12
CA ALA A 77 -1.21 -0.07 16.45
C ALA A 77 -1.14 0.53 15.04
N LYS A 78 -0.33 1.58 14.88
CA LYS A 78 -0.13 2.23 13.57
C LYS A 78 0.67 1.37 12.60
N ALA A 79 1.45 0.40 13.10
CA ALA A 79 2.20 -0.60 12.36
C ALA A 79 2.63 -1.72 13.30
N VAL A 80 2.97 -2.89 12.75
CA VAL A 80 3.51 -4.02 13.51
C VAL A 80 4.74 -4.62 12.81
N PHE A 81 5.75 -4.97 13.60
CA PHE A 81 6.91 -5.73 13.16
C PHE A 81 7.04 -7.02 13.96
N ILE A 82 7.21 -8.15 13.28
CA ILE A 82 7.31 -9.48 13.89
C ILE A 82 8.76 -9.96 13.82
N ALA A 83 9.34 -10.32 14.96
CA ALA A 83 10.69 -10.89 15.04
C ALA A 83 10.72 -12.11 15.97
N GLY A 84 10.55 -13.30 15.37
CA GLY A 84 10.32 -14.54 16.11
C GLY A 84 9.03 -14.43 16.94
N ASP A 85 9.08 -14.87 18.19
CA ASP A 85 7.95 -14.90 19.12
C ASP A 85 7.59 -13.52 19.72
N LYS A 86 7.91 -12.41 19.03
CA LYS A 86 7.70 -11.04 19.51
C LYS A 86 7.06 -10.17 18.45
N ALA A 87 5.99 -9.48 18.85
CA ALA A 87 5.43 -8.36 18.10
C ALA A 87 5.91 -7.03 18.70
N TYR A 88 6.49 -6.19 17.86
CA TYR A 88 6.87 -4.82 18.17
C TYR A 88 5.88 -3.90 17.49
N ILE A 89 5.23 -3.04 18.26
CA ILE A 89 4.04 -2.33 17.81
C ILE A 89 4.29 -0.83 17.91
N ALA A 90 4.04 -0.12 16.81
CA ALA A 90 3.96 1.33 16.78
C ALA A 90 2.65 1.76 17.44
N ALA A 91 2.58 1.66 18.77
CA ALA A 91 1.39 1.86 19.59
C ALA A 91 1.08 3.35 19.82
N ASN A 92 1.18 4.16 18.77
CA ASN A 92 0.83 5.58 18.74
C ASN A 92 1.35 6.33 19.99
N SER A 93 0.51 6.92 20.84
CA SER A 93 0.97 7.71 22.01
C SER A 93 1.59 6.90 23.15
N LYS A 94 1.43 5.57 23.13
CA LYS A 94 2.11 4.63 24.03
C LYS A 94 3.54 4.35 23.58
N GLY A 95 3.89 4.73 22.34
CA GLY A 95 5.22 4.62 21.77
C GLY A 95 5.49 3.22 21.24
N LEU A 96 6.51 2.55 21.80
CA LEU A 96 6.77 1.15 21.51
C LEU A 96 6.05 0.26 22.53
N VAL A 97 5.26 -0.69 22.06
CA VAL A 97 4.78 -1.82 22.88
C VAL A 97 5.38 -3.11 22.32
N ILE A 98 5.89 -3.97 23.20
CA ILE A 98 6.52 -5.25 22.86
C ILE A 98 5.73 -6.37 23.52
N VAL A 99 5.22 -7.28 22.70
CA VAL A 99 4.29 -8.34 23.10
C VAL A 99 4.91 -9.70 22.80
N ASP A 100 4.86 -10.60 23.77
CA ASP A 100 5.12 -12.03 23.59
C ASP A 100 3.93 -12.64 22.84
N ILE A 101 4.22 -13.22 21.68
CA ILE A 101 3.25 -13.89 20.81
C ILE A 101 3.56 -15.40 20.65
N SER A 102 4.41 -15.97 21.52
CA SER A 102 4.68 -17.42 21.58
C SER A 102 3.41 -18.25 21.84
N ALA A 103 2.41 -17.64 22.49
CA ALA A 103 1.05 -18.17 22.62
C ALA A 103 0.05 -17.19 21.99
N PRO A 104 -0.25 -17.29 20.67
CA PRO A 104 -1.12 -16.36 19.94
C PRO A 104 -2.52 -16.14 20.52
N SER A 105 -3.05 -17.09 21.29
CA SER A 105 -4.34 -16.99 21.99
C SER A 105 -4.27 -16.33 23.38
N SER A 106 -3.07 -16.11 23.92
CA SER A 106 -2.85 -15.45 25.21
C SER A 106 -1.60 -14.55 25.19
N PRO A 107 -1.52 -13.58 24.25
CA PRO A 107 -0.37 -12.69 24.12
C PRO A 107 -0.12 -11.90 25.41
N GLN A 108 1.15 -11.74 25.78
CA GLN A 108 1.56 -11.09 27.04
C GLN A 108 2.37 -9.82 26.78
N LEU A 109 2.17 -8.78 27.59
CA LEU A 109 3.05 -7.61 27.57
C LEU A 109 4.44 -8.03 28.08
N LEU A 110 5.47 -7.94 27.24
CA LEU A 110 6.86 -8.03 27.70
C LEU A 110 7.26 -6.69 28.30
N GLY A 111 7.14 -5.62 27.53
CA GLY A 111 7.51 -4.29 27.95
C GLY A 111 6.98 -3.19 27.02
N SER A 112 7.13 -1.95 27.47
CA SER A 112 6.69 -0.78 26.71
C SER A 112 7.61 0.41 26.98
N LEU A 113 7.84 1.22 25.95
CA LEU A 113 8.58 2.47 26.06
C LEU A 113 7.76 3.61 25.47
N LYS A 114 7.29 4.50 26.36
CA LYS A 114 6.73 5.78 25.95
C LYS A 114 7.82 6.66 25.35
N ILE A 115 7.58 7.16 24.15
CA ILE A 115 8.47 8.06 23.40
C ILE A 115 7.78 9.41 23.16
N SER A 116 8.53 10.42 22.71
CA SER A 116 7.95 11.69 22.25
C SER A 116 7.50 11.59 20.79
N GLY A 117 6.38 12.22 20.46
CA GLY A 117 5.62 11.84 19.26
C GLY A 117 4.98 10.47 19.43
N TYR A 118 4.14 10.08 18.48
CA TYR A 118 3.07 9.13 18.78
C TYR A 118 3.02 8.07 17.66
N ALA A 119 3.93 7.09 17.78
CA ALA A 119 4.41 6.13 16.78
C ALA A 119 3.51 5.84 15.57
N LYS A 120 3.98 6.14 14.35
CA LYS A 120 3.28 5.88 13.07
C LYS A 120 3.74 4.63 12.30
N ASP A 121 4.96 4.17 12.54
CA ASP A 121 5.55 3.03 11.84
C ASP A 121 6.70 2.45 12.69
N VAL A 122 6.99 1.15 12.58
CA VAL A 122 8.02 0.44 13.34
C VAL A 122 8.78 -0.56 12.45
N PHE A 123 10.11 -0.49 12.52
CA PHE A 123 11.01 -1.52 11.99
C PHE A 123 11.95 -1.99 13.08
N VAL A 124 12.24 -3.28 13.14
CA VAL A 124 13.22 -3.86 14.09
C VAL A 124 14.27 -4.63 13.31
N ASP A 125 15.53 -4.46 13.69
CA ASP A 125 16.58 -5.38 13.28
C ASP A 125 17.54 -5.64 14.44
N GLY A 126 17.98 -6.89 14.54
CA GLY A 126 18.63 -7.44 15.72
C GLY A 126 17.94 -7.00 17.02
N ASN A 127 18.69 -6.23 17.81
CA ASN A 127 18.27 -5.80 19.14
C ASN A 127 17.71 -4.37 19.17
N THR A 128 17.35 -3.77 18.03
CA THR A 128 17.03 -2.33 18.00
C THR A 128 15.81 -1.99 17.15
N ALA A 129 14.92 -1.19 17.74
CA ALA A 129 13.69 -0.73 17.13
C ALA A 129 13.81 0.73 16.65
N TYR A 130 13.28 0.98 15.46
CA TYR A 130 13.24 2.25 14.77
C TYR A 130 11.79 2.65 14.53
N ILE A 131 11.38 3.84 15.01
CA ILE A 131 9.96 4.26 15.03
C ILE A 131 9.75 5.65 14.43
N ALA A 132 8.77 5.79 13.54
CA ALA A 132 8.38 7.08 12.96
C ALA A 132 7.55 7.90 13.97
N THR A 133 8.05 9.08 14.34
CA THR A 133 7.46 10.04 15.31
C THR A 133 7.53 11.51 14.87
N GLY A 134 8.14 11.82 13.72
CA GLY A 134 7.89 13.00 12.93
C GLY A 134 8.47 14.36 13.41
N LYS A 135 7.70 15.40 13.79
CA LYS A 135 8.34 16.62 14.37
C LYS A 135 9.05 16.28 15.69
N ALA A 136 8.70 15.12 16.27
CA ALA A 136 9.50 14.42 17.28
C ALA A 136 10.59 13.47 16.71
N GLY A 137 10.46 12.93 15.50
CA GLY A 137 11.59 12.39 14.72
C GLY A 137 11.48 10.95 14.21
N ILE A 138 12.61 10.31 13.98
CA ILE A 138 12.75 8.87 14.16
C ILE A 138 13.19 8.63 15.61
N LYS A 139 12.65 7.61 16.27
CA LYS A 139 13.14 7.12 17.57
C LYS A 139 13.99 5.89 17.41
N ILE A 140 15.04 5.81 18.20
CA ILE A 140 16.14 4.85 18.06
C ILE A 140 16.36 4.20 19.43
N ILE A 141 15.93 2.95 19.52
CA ILE A 141 15.55 2.27 20.77
C ILE A 141 16.29 0.93 20.87
N ASP A 142 16.96 0.71 22.01
CA ASP A 142 17.46 -0.59 22.42
C ASP A 142 16.32 -1.47 22.94
N VAL A 143 16.17 -2.65 22.33
CA VAL A 143 15.22 -3.70 22.71
C VAL A 143 15.92 -5.03 23.03
N THR A 144 17.23 -5.00 23.33
CA THR A 144 18.02 -6.18 23.80
C THR A 144 17.36 -6.86 25.00
N THR A 145 16.66 -6.10 25.84
CA THR A 145 15.79 -6.59 26.91
C THR A 145 14.36 -6.13 26.62
N PRO A 146 13.52 -6.97 25.99
CA PRO A 146 12.14 -6.63 25.60
C PRO A 146 11.25 -6.12 26.74
N GLU A 147 11.58 -6.48 27.98
CA GLU A 147 10.87 -6.10 29.20
C GLU A 147 11.27 -4.71 29.71
N ALA A 148 12.42 -4.21 29.27
CA ALA A 148 12.97 -2.91 29.66
C ALA A 148 13.56 -2.14 28.46
N PRO A 149 12.77 -1.86 27.40
CA PRO A 149 13.21 -1.13 26.21
C PRO A 149 13.66 0.30 26.54
N LYS A 150 14.71 0.79 25.87
CA LYS A 150 15.36 2.07 26.18
C LYS A 150 15.61 2.94 24.96
N LEU A 151 15.09 4.16 24.98
CA LEU A 151 15.52 5.21 24.06
C LEU A 151 16.92 5.68 24.46
N ILE A 152 17.84 5.83 23.50
CA ILE A 152 19.07 6.62 23.72
C ILE A 152 19.30 7.67 22.61
N SER A 153 18.65 7.58 21.44
CA SER A 153 18.71 8.68 20.46
C SER A 153 17.42 8.93 19.66
N SER A 154 17.38 10.07 18.96
CA SER A 154 16.28 10.53 18.11
C SER A 154 16.83 11.38 16.96
N TYR A 155 16.10 11.44 15.85
CA TYR A 155 16.50 12.18 14.64
C TYR A 155 15.35 13.03 14.07
N LYS A 156 15.51 14.34 13.84
CA LYS A 156 14.37 15.28 13.64
C LYS A 156 13.84 15.46 12.20
N THR A 157 12.52 15.75 12.12
CA THR A 157 11.65 15.99 10.95
C THR A 157 10.65 17.23 11.26
N PHE A 158 9.72 18.04 10.59
CA PHE A 158 8.86 18.40 9.37
C PHE A 158 7.34 17.93 9.08
N ASN A 159 6.83 17.49 7.87
CA ASN A 159 5.69 16.51 7.68
C ASN A 159 5.88 15.16 6.84
N ALA A 160 5.88 13.94 7.47
CA ALA A 160 6.49 12.55 7.22
C ALA A 160 5.53 11.41 7.64
N LEU A 161 5.80 10.10 7.39
CA LEU A 161 4.83 9.03 7.73
C LEU A 161 5.37 7.63 8.07
N GLY A 162 6.43 7.13 7.42
CA GLY A 162 6.86 5.72 7.57
C GLY A 162 8.38 5.54 7.52
N LEU A 163 8.87 4.31 7.57
CA LEU A 163 10.28 3.90 7.53
C LEU A 163 10.39 2.42 7.13
N TYR A 164 11.61 1.90 7.03
CA TYR A 164 12.04 0.51 6.79
C TYR A 164 13.55 0.62 6.45
N VAL A 165 14.31 -0.46 6.13
CA VAL A 165 15.79 -0.39 6.00
C VAL A 165 16.46 -1.42 5.02
N VAL A 166 17.79 -1.35 4.74
CA VAL A 166 18.59 -1.94 3.61
C VAL A 166 20.06 -2.52 3.79
N GLU A 167 20.55 -3.15 4.89
CA GLU A 167 22.00 -3.52 5.27
C GLU A 167 22.95 -2.76 6.32
N ASN A 168 22.79 -1.52 6.91
CA ASN A 168 23.32 -0.91 8.20
C ASN A 168 23.01 0.63 8.51
N THR A 169 22.95 1.57 7.54
CA THR A 169 22.42 2.98 7.60
C THR A 169 20.88 3.07 7.94
N VAL A 170 20.11 4.18 7.83
CA VAL A 170 18.62 4.24 8.12
C VAL A 170 17.83 5.20 7.18
N TYR A 171 16.53 4.99 6.89
CA TYR A 171 15.67 5.99 6.20
C TYR A 171 14.16 6.02 6.57
N VAL A 172 13.36 6.88 5.90
CA VAL A 172 11.99 7.35 6.29
C VAL A 172 11.14 7.69 5.06
N ALA A 173 9.91 7.20 4.93
CA ALA A 173 8.89 7.76 4.03
C ALA A 173 8.47 9.14 4.54
N ASP A 174 9.18 10.14 4.05
CA ASP A 174 9.07 11.52 4.49
C ASP A 174 7.84 12.18 3.80
N GLY A 175 6.64 11.63 4.03
CA GLY A 175 5.33 12.29 4.04
C GLY A 175 5.01 13.17 2.86
N LYS A 176 4.69 14.45 3.11
CA LYS A 176 4.02 15.34 2.15
C LYS A 176 4.88 15.63 0.89
N LYS A 177 6.07 15.00 0.76
CA LYS A 177 6.81 14.76 -0.50
C LYS A 177 7.39 13.30 -0.66
N GLY A 178 8.02 12.68 0.38
CA GLY A 178 8.28 11.21 0.48
C GLY A 178 9.64 10.48 0.85
N LEU A 179 10.79 11.01 1.35
CA LEU A 179 12.03 10.21 1.74
C LEU A 179 13.15 10.90 2.57
N GLN A 180 13.49 10.50 3.80
CA GLN A 180 14.66 11.03 4.53
C GLN A 180 15.61 9.96 5.04
N ILE A 181 16.89 10.30 5.11
CA ILE A 181 18.02 9.39 4.88
C ILE A 181 19.12 9.69 5.89
N VAL A 182 19.48 8.70 6.72
CA VAL A 182 20.00 8.90 8.08
C VAL A 182 21.15 7.95 8.43
N ASP A 183 22.22 8.47 9.02
CA ASP A 183 23.57 7.90 9.06
C ASP A 183 24.06 7.65 10.52
N VAL A 184 24.51 6.41 10.81
CA VAL A 184 24.15 5.69 12.06
C VAL A 184 25.12 4.64 12.70
N SER A 185 26.44 4.61 12.49
CA SER A 185 27.36 3.66 13.23
C SER A 185 28.19 4.27 14.37
N ASN A 186 28.34 3.57 15.50
CA ASN A 186 29.08 3.98 16.71
C ASN A 186 28.59 5.30 17.36
N LEU A 187 29.08 5.68 18.54
CA LEU A 187 28.14 6.08 19.60
C LEU A 187 27.58 7.54 19.59
N GLY A 188 26.28 7.71 19.26
CA GLY A 188 25.35 8.55 20.03
C GLY A 188 24.31 9.43 19.31
N LYS A 189 24.16 9.33 17.98
CA LYS A 189 24.00 10.51 17.10
C LYS A 189 23.61 10.19 15.60
N PRO A 190 22.33 9.90 15.27
CA PRO A 190 21.87 9.79 13.88
C PRO A 190 22.00 11.12 13.09
N LYS A 191 22.22 11.10 11.76
CA LYS A 191 22.37 12.33 10.94
C LYS A 191 21.91 12.25 9.48
N LEU A 192 21.47 13.36 8.87
CA LEU A 192 21.00 13.44 7.47
C LEU A 192 22.05 13.09 6.40
N LYS A 193 21.58 12.80 5.18
CA LYS A 193 22.32 13.01 3.93
C LYS A 193 21.82 14.16 3.03
N SER A 194 20.61 14.11 2.44
CA SER A 194 20.12 15.13 1.47
C SER A 194 18.59 15.17 1.31
N LYS A 195 18.05 15.94 0.33
CA LYS A 195 16.62 16.02 -0.05
C LYS A 195 16.38 16.20 -1.57
N TYR A 196 15.11 16.02 -1.98
CA TYR A 196 14.49 16.02 -3.32
C TYR A 196 13.03 16.59 -3.21
N HIS A 197 12.22 16.61 -4.29
CA HIS A 197 10.84 17.16 -4.32
C HIS A 197 9.92 16.45 -5.36
N GLU A 198 8.73 17.02 -5.61
CA GLU A 198 7.61 16.66 -6.52
C GLU A 198 6.94 15.27 -6.33
N THR A 199 5.65 15.07 -6.62
CA THR A 199 4.67 15.90 -7.38
C THR A 199 3.45 16.37 -6.53
N TYR A 200 2.22 16.44 -7.10
CA TYR A 200 1.18 17.41 -6.69
C TYR A 200 -0.32 17.01 -6.90
N LEU A 201 -0.67 15.77 -7.30
CA LEU A 201 -1.98 15.48 -7.91
C LEU A 201 -3.17 15.24 -6.94
N SER A 202 -4.37 15.71 -7.31
CA SER A 202 -5.65 15.49 -6.60
C SER A 202 -6.30 14.13 -6.94
N PHE A 203 -5.79 13.07 -6.31
CA PHE A 203 -6.50 11.80 -6.11
C PHE A 203 -7.84 12.00 -5.38
N LYS A 204 -8.88 11.21 -5.68
CA LYS A 204 -10.13 11.15 -4.89
C LYS A 204 -10.46 9.79 -4.22
N GLY A 205 -10.02 8.62 -4.71
CA GLY A 205 -10.40 7.34 -4.05
C GLY A 205 -9.79 6.01 -4.54
N LEU A 206 -9.84 4.99 -3.66
CA LEU A 206 -9.24 3.63 -3.79
C LEU A 206 -9.85 2.58 -2.81
N ILE A 207 -10.29 1.38 -3.29
CA ILE A 207 -10.73 0.17 -2.52
C ILE A 207 -10.33 -1.14 -3.27
N VAL A 208 -9.99 -2.28 -2.64
CA VAL A 208 -9.36 -3.50 -3.27
C VAL A 208 -10.12 -4.84 -3.14
N SER A 209 -9.79 -5.81 -4.03
CA SER A 209 -10.08 -7.27 -4.16
C SER A 209 -9.83 -7.86 -5.61
N ASN A 210 -8.89 -8.81 -5.94
CA ASN A 210 -8.93 -9.76 -7.14
C ASN A 210 -8.31 -9.57 -8.63
N ASP A 211 -7.21 -8.86 -9.01
CA ASP A 211 -6.59 -8.61 -10.39
C ASP A 211 -7.07 -7.68 -11.65
N ILE A 212 -7.78 -6.52 -11.51
CA ILE A 212 -8.11 -5.26 -12.25
C ILE A 212 -8.62 -4.13 -11.26
N ALA A 213 -7.78 -3.16 -10.86
CA ALA A 213 -7.96 -1.96 -9.99
C ALA A 213 -8.91 -0.83 -10.48
N TYR A 214 -9.19 0.25 -9.70
CA TYR A 214 -9.94 1.51 -10.07
C TYR A 214 -9.55 2.76 -9.25
N ILE A 215 -9.01 3.83 -9.85
CA ILE A 215 -8.79 5.11 -9.12
C ILE A 215 -9.57 6.27 -9.72
N VAL A 216 -10.13 7.09 -8.82
CA VAL A 216 -11.11 8.14 -9.09
C VAL A 216 -10.46 9.53 -9.17
N THR A 217 -10.83 10.29 -10.20
CA THR A 217 -10.58 11.73 -10.34
C THR A 217 -11.86 12.53 -10.11
N GLU A 218 -11.85 13.83 -10.41
CA GLU A 218 -13.04 14.68 -10.24
C GLU A 218 -14.21 14.23 -11.14
N ASP A 219 -13.98 13.81 -12.38
CA ASP A 219 -15.06 13.50 -13.35
C ASP A 219 -15.00 12.07 -13.94
N GLU A 220 -14.05 11.24 -13.50
CA GLU A 220 -13.71 10.01 -14.20
C GLU A 220 -13.40 8.81 -13.28
N LEU A 221 -13.98 7.66 -13.63
CA LEU A 221 -13.54 6.33 -13.28
C LEU A 221 -12.83 5.74 -14.52
N LEU A 222 -11.64 6.26 -14.80
CA LEU A 222 -10.74 5.94 -15.92
C LEU A 222 -10.34 4.44 -15.97
N ILE A 223 -10.24 3.73 -17.13
CA ILE A 223 -10.11 2.23 -17.16
C ILE A 223 -9.01 1.58 -18.06
N SER A 224 -8.35 0.50 -17.58
CA SER A 224 -7.24 -0.24 -18.23
C SER A 224 -6.63 -1.48 -17.46
N ASP A 225 -5.35 -1.83 -17.76
CA ASP A 225 -4.44 -2.86 -17.21
C ASP A 225 -3.25 -2.36 -16.33
N LEU A 226 -2.89 -3.06 -15.23
CA LEU A 226 -1.51 -3.14 -14.68
C LEU A 226 -0.85 -4.29 -15.49
N SER A 227 -0.03 -3.98 -16.49
CA SER A 227 0.79 -4.95 -17.23
C SER A 227 2.28 -4.84 -16.85
N ASP A 228 3.20 -4.81 -17.81
CA ASP A 228 4.62 -4.47 -17.61
C ASP A 228 4.77 -3.09 -16.93
N LEU A 229 4.93 -3.02 -15.59
CA LEU A 229 5.22 -1.73 -14.95
C LEU A 229 6.68 -1.38 -15.18
N SER A 230 6.89 -0.88 -16.38
CA SER A 230 7.64 0.35 -16.49
C SER A 230 6.79 1.56 -16.83
N TYR A 231 5.49 1.40 -17.13
CA TYR A 231 4.62 2.51 -17.52
C TYR A 231 3.15 2.09 -17.66
N ILE A 232 2.29 2.98 -18.16
CA ILE A 232 0.92 3.31 -17.67
C ILE A 232 0.00 3.98 -18.76
N TYR A 233 -0.33 3.36 -19.92
CA TYR A 233 -1.14 3.98 -21.03
C TYR A 233 -2.69 3.97 -20.86
N SER A 234 -3.44 3.30 -21.76
CA SER A 234 -4.89 3.47 -22.00
C SER A 234 -5.62 2.23 -22.55
N ILE A 235 -6.96 2.16 -22.39
CA ILE A 235 -7.92 1.46 -23.28
C ILE A 235 -9.36 2.01 -23.18
N ASN A 236 -9.91 2.29 -21.99
CA ASN A 236 -11.34 2.64 -21.77
C ASN A 236 -11.53 3.69 -20.65
N THR A 237 -12.73 4.25 -20.45
CA THR A 237 -13.10 5.08 -19.29
C THR A 237 -14.60 4.98 -19.02
N TYR A 238 -14.98 4.93 -17.74
CA TYR A 238 -16.35 5.20 -17.31
C TYR A 238 -16.43 6.64 -16.76
N TYR A 239 -17.39 7.42 -17.25
CA TYR A 239 -17.56 8.83 -16.93
C TYR A 239 -18.77 9.01 -16.00
N ALA A 240 -18.62 9.84 -14.96
CA ALA A 240 -19.71 10.21 -14.07
C ALA A 240 -19.49 11.61 -13.50
N ASP A 241 -20.55 12.42 -13.47
CA ASP A 241 -20.46 13.85 -13.17
C ASP A 241 -20.06 14.13 -11.71
N PHE A 242 -18.83 14.62 -11.52
CA PHE A 242 -18.30 15.06 -10.23
C PHE A 242 -18.26 13.92 -9.17
N ILE A 243 -17.41 12.92 -9.39
CA ILE A 243 -17.23 11.79 -8.48
C ILE A 243 -16.50 12.24 -7.21
N ARG A 244 -17.15 12.06 -6.06
CA ARG A 244 -16.61 12.43 -4.74
C ARG A 244 -15.99 11.25 -4.01
N LYS A 245 -16.60 10.08 -4.13
CA LYS A 245 -16.19 8.85 -3.42
C LYS A 245 -16.59 7.62 -4.22
N ILE A 246 -15.83 6.54 -4.04
CA ILE A 246 -16.08 5.19 -4.55
C ILE A 246 -16.20 4.23 -3.37
N GLN A 247 -16.97 3.16 -3.53
CA GLN A 247 -16.93 1.97 -2.69
C GLN A 247 -17.10 0.74 -3.59
N LEU A 248 -16.53 -0.37 -3.14
CA LEU A 248 -16.71 -1.68 -3.72
C LEU A 248 -17.56 -2.57 -2.81
N SER A 249 -18.47 -3.35 -3.39
CA SER A 249 -19.01 -4.55 -2.72
C SER A 249 -19.33 -5.61 -3.76
N GLU A 250 -18.86 -6.85 -3.55
CA GLU A 250 -18.96 -7.95 -4.53
C GLU A 250 -18.49 -7.52 -5.94
N ASN A 251 -19.23 -7.92 -6.98
CA ASN A 251 -19.10 -7.46 -8.36
C ASN A 251 -19.78 -6.09 -8.60
N LYS A 252 -19.89 -5.21 -7.61
CA LYS A 252 -20.51 -3.90 -7.77
C LYS A 252 -19.62 -2.76 -7.30
N ILE A 253 -19.49 -1.73 -8.14
CA ILE A 253 -18.92 -0.43 -7.78
C ILE A 253 -20.05 0.54 -7.51
N TYR A 254 -19.90 1.28 -6.41
CA TYR A 254 -20.80 2.35 -6.02
C TYR A 254 -20.06 3.66 -6.18
N LEU A 255 -20.58 4.54 -7.03
CA LEU A 255 -20.04 5.89 -7.22
C LEU A 255 -20.98 6.91 -6.60
N GLN A 256 -20.46 7.68 -5.65
CA GLN A 256 -21.10 8.90 -5.19
C GLN A 256 -20.70 10.04 -6.11
N THR A 257 -21.66 10.50 -6.91
CA THR A 257 -21.53 11.65 -7.81
C THR A 257 -22.00 12.92 -7.11
N SER A 258 -22.03 14.04 -7.82
CA SER A 258 -22.60 15.31 -7.33
C SER A 258 -24.02 15.16 -6.74
N ASN A 259 -24.88 14.36 -7.38
CA ASN A 259 -26.33 14.34 -7.13
C ASN A 259 -26.92 12.92 -6.90
N ALA A 260 -26.15 11.86 -7.12
CA ALA A 260 -26.65 10.49 -7.16
C ALA A 260 -25.65 9.44 -6.65
N LEU A 261 -26.19 8.27 -6.29
CA LEU A 261 -25.46 7.03 -6.14
C LEU A 261 -25.65 6.21 -7.42
N GLN A 262 -24.59 6.01 -8.20
CA GLN A 262 -24.60 5.06 -9.32
C GLN A 262 -24.12 3.69 -8.84
N ILE A 263 -24.79 2.63 -9.27
CA ILE A 263 -24.44 1.23 -8.99
C ILE A 263 -24.00 0.59 -10.30
N LEU A 264 -22.75 0.18 -10.39
CA LEU A 264 -22.14 -0.40 -11.59
C LEU A 264 -21.87 -1.89 -11.38
N ASP A 265 -22.32 -2.76 -12.27
CA ASP A 265 -21.84 -4.14 -12.37
C ASP A 265 -20.42 -4.15 -12.94
N ILE A 266 -19.52 -4.87 -12.26
CA ILE A 266 -18.14 -5.16 -12.69
C ILE A 266 -17.91 -6.67 -12.88
N THR A 267 -18.97 -7.45 -13.15
CA THR A 267 -18.85 -8.82 -13.66
C THR A 267 -18.17 -8.86 -15.04
N ASP A 268 -18.21 -7.75 -15.80
CA ASP A 268 -17.11 -7.34 -16.67
C ASP A 268 -16.32 -6.18 -16.00
N PRO A 269 -15.13 -6.44 -15.43
CA PRO A 269 -14.36 -5.42 -14.72
C PRO A 269 -13.70 -4.36 -15.61
N ILE A 270 -13.64 -4.55 -16.94
CA ILE A 270 -13.13 -3.53 -17.88
C ILE A 270 -14.25 -2.75 -18.60
N ALA A 271 -15.48 -3.26 -18.54
CA ALA A 271 -16.67 -2.62 -19.05
C ALA A 271 -17.76 -2.53 -17.96
N PRO A 272 -17.54 -1.74 -16.88
CA PRO A 272 -18.55 -1.51 -15.87
C PRO A 272 -19.85 -1.02 -16.50
N THR A 273 -20.96 -1.69 -16.19
CA THR A 273 -22.29 -1.31 -16.70
C THR A 273 -23.14 -0.76 -15.56
N CYS A 274 -23.76 0.41 -15.75
CA CYS A 274 -24.66 0.95 -14.74
C CYS A 274 -25.91 0.07 -14.63
N LEU A 275 -26.08 -0.59 -13.47
CA LEU A 275 -27.26 -1.38 -13.12
C LEU A 275 -28.43 -0.46 -12.80
N GLY A 276 -28.17 0.61 -12.04
CA GLY A 276 -29.17 1.57 -11.61
C GLY A 276 -28.56 2.78 -10.90
N THR A 277 -29.36 3.83 -10.80
CA THR A 277 -28.96 5.11 -10.18
C THR A 277 -30.02 5.51 -9.15
N TYR A 278 -29.58 5.87 -7.94
CA TYR A 278 -30.43 6.50 -6.94
C TYR A 278 -30.12 8.01 -6.85
N GLU A 279 -31.03 8.83 -7.38
CA GLU A 279 -30.92 10.29 -7.36
C GLU A 279 -31.43 10.87 -6.02
N ASN A 280 -30.56 10.98 -5.02
CA ASN A 280 -30.96 11.49 -3.70
C ASN A 280 -31.25 13.01 -3.64
N ASN A 281 -31.02 13.71 -4.76
CA ASN A 281 -31.37 15.13 -4.99
C ASN A 281 -30.84 16.08 -3.89
N SER A 282 -29.57 15.91 -3.51
CA SER A 282 -28.90 16.78 -2.53
C SER A 282 -27.37 16.76 -2.65
N SER A 283 -26.70 17.74 -2.05
CA SER A 283 -25.24 17.79 -1.98
C SER A 283 -24.73 16.69 -1.06
N GLN A 284 -24.28 15.58 -1.66
CA GLN A 284 -23.80 14.44 -0.92
C GLN A 284 -22.37 14.67 -0.43
N SER A 285 -22.13 14.30 0.82
CA SER A 285 -20.85 14.52 1.52
C SER A 285 -20.08 13.21 1.71
N GLY A 286 -20.81 12.13 1.99
CA GLY A 286 -20.26 10.79 2.14
C GLY A 286 -21.32 9.73 1.87
N PHE A 287 -20.88 8.49 1.67
CA PHE A 287 -21.75 7.33 1.63
C PHE A 287 -21.02 6.08 2.12
N SER A 288 -21.80 5.05 2.44
CA SER A 288 -21.34 3.69 2.72
C SER A 288 -22.41 2.69 2.29
N VAL A 289 -22.03 1.44 2.04
CA VAL A 289 -22.89 0.39 1.49
C VAL A 289 -22.64 -0.94 2.21
N SER A 290 -23.72 -1.65 2.55
CA SER A 290 -23.76 -3.04 3.00
C SER A 290 -24.29 -3.96 1.88
N GLU A 291 -24.43 -5.27 2.15
CA GLU A 291 -24.89 -6.27 1.15
C GLU A 291 -26.19 -5.88 0.43
N SER A 292 -27.13 -5.29 1.16
CA SER A 292 -28.49 -4.98 0.68
C SER A 292 -28.91 -3.53 0.85
N THR A 293 -28.11 -2.69 1.52
CA THR A 293 -28.50 -1.32 1.89
C THR A 293 -27.37 -0.31 1.66
N ALA A 294 -27.68 0.80 0.98
CA ALA A 294 -26.82 1.96 0.85
C ALA A 294 -27.24 3.07 1.82
N TYR A 295 -26.26 3.78 2.36
CA TYR A 295 -26.39 4.83 3.37
C TYR A 295 -25.72 6.09 2.83
N ILE A 296 -26.49 7.10 2.44
CA ILE A 296 -25.98 8.36 1.88
C ILE A 296 -26.16 9.48 2.88
N VAL A 297 -25.07 10.11 3.29
CA VAL A 297 -25.11 11.35 4.08
C VAL A 297 -25.01 12.57 3.17
N SER A 298 -25.78 13.61 3.49
CA SER A 298 -25.89 14.82 2.65
C SER A 298 -26.06 16.07 3.50
N THR A 299 -25.50 17.18 3.03
CA THR A 299 -25.42 18.47 3.75
C THR A 299 -26.21 19.55 3.01
N TYR A 300 -27.00 20.36 3.74
CA TYR A 300 -27.92 21.32 3.13
C TYR A 300 -27.55 22.79 3.37
N GLY A 301 -27.20 23.48 2.27
CA GLY A 301 -27.18 24.94 2.16
C GLY A 301 -25.91 25.64 2.65
N ASP A 302 -25.89 26.96 2.44
CA ASP A 302 -24.80 27.93 2.66
C ASP A 302 -24.46 28.16 4.15
N ASN A 303 -24.46 27.10 4.96
CA ASN A 303 -24.59 27.19 6.41
C ASN A 303 -24.02 26.00 7.20
N PHE A 304 -23.86 24.81 6.60
CA PHE A 304 -23.49 23.56 7.28
C PHE A 304 -24.39 23.14 8.48
N ASN A 305 -25.54 23.78 8.68
CA ASN A 305 -26.36 23.62 9.88
C ASN A 305 -27.47 22.56 9.80
N ASN A 306 -27.60 21.83 8.68
CA ASN A 306 -28.57 20.74 8.54
C ASN A 306 -28.03 19.68 7.59
N GLY A 307 -28.37 18.42 7.85
CA GLY A 307 -28.10 17.32 6.92
C GLY A 307 -29.14 16.22 6.97
N LYS A 308 -28.95 15.20 6.15
CA LYS A 308 -29.75 13.98 6.15
C LYS A 308 -28.88 12.75 5.94
N LEU A 309 -29.45 11.62 6.31
CA LEU A 309 -29.01 10.27 5.99
C LEU A 309 -30.17 9.59 5.25
N ASP A 310 -30.00 9.23 3.98
CA ASP A 310 -30.91 8.37 3.25
C ASP A 310 -30.44 6.91 3.37
N ILE A 311 -31.37 6.01 3.68
CA ILE A 311 -31.15 4.57 3.81
C ILE A 311 -31.91 3.87 2.69
N ILE A 312 -31.21 3.18 1.81
CA ILE A 312 -31.69 2.80 0.47
C ILE A 312 -31.50 1.30 0.27
N ASN A 313 -32.58 0.56 0.05
CA ASN A 313 -32.51 -0.83 -0.40
C ASN A 313 -31.88 -0.88 -1.80
N ILE A 314 -30.84 -1.69 -1.94
CA ILE A 314 -30.12 -1.96 -3.19
C ILE A 314 -30.06 -3.47 -3.50
N SER A 315 -30.88 -4.29 -2.82
CA SER A 315 -31.00 -5.75 -3.05
C SER A 315 -31.32 -6.06 -4.52
N ASP A 316 -32.16 -5.22 -5.14
CA ASP A 316 -32.22 -5.08 -6.59
C ASP A 316 -31.46 -3.80 -6.98
N PRO A 317 -30.21 -3.91 -7.48
CA PRO A 317 -29.41 -2.77 -7.88
C PRO A 317 -29.96 -2.04 -9.11
N SER A 318 -30.90 -2.65 -9.86
CA SER A 318 -31.59 -2.01 -10.98
C SER A 318 -32.77 -1.14 -10.56
N THR A 319 -33.32 -1.36 -9.34
CA THR A 319 -34.39 -0.53 -8.78
C THR A 319 -34.13 -0.11 -7.32
N PRO A 320 -33.11 0.72 -7.02
CA PRO A 320 -32.84 1.19 -5.66
C PRO A 320 -34.04 1.92 -5.03
N GLN A 321 -34.38 1.60 -3.78
CA GLN A 321 -35.57 2.12 -3.09
C GLN A 321 -35.23 2.74 -1.74
N LEU A 322 -35.68 3.98 -1.48
CA LEU A 322 -35.55 4.60 -0.17
C LEU A 322 -36.37 3.82 0.88
N LEU A 323 -35.70 3.29 1.90
CA LEU A 323 -36.29 2.62 3.07
C LEU A 323 -36.64 3.64 4.18
N GLY A 324 -35.85 4.70 4.33
CA GLY A 324 -36.07 5.75 5.31
C GLY A 324 -35.04 6.87 5.21
N THR A 325 -35.39 8.04 5.73
CA THR A 325 -34.47 9.18 5.85
C THR A 325 -34.42 9.64 7.31
N TYR A 326 -33.22 9.72 7.87
CA TYR A 326 -32.96 10.39 9.14
C TYR A 326 -32.49 11.82 8.88
N ASN A 327 -33.10 12.80 9.55
CA ASN A 327 -32.65 14.19 9.48
C ASN A 327 -31.57 14.41 10.55
N ALA A 328 -30.34 14.68 10.12
CA ALA A 328 -29.23 14.94 11.01
C ALA A 328 -29.29 16.41 11.51
N PRO A 329 -29.11 16.64 12.83
CA PRO A 329 -29.18 17.99 13.40
C PRO A 329 -27.98 18.88 13.02
N GLU A 330 -26.92 18.29 12.46
CA GLU A 330 -25.71 18.94 11.97
C GLU A 330 -25.36 18.40 10.56
N SER A 331 -24.24 18.83 9.98
CA SER A 331 -23.75 18.30 8.69
C SER A 331 -22.91 17.03 8.85
N PRO A 332 -23.44 15.82 8.57
CA PRO A 332 -22.62 14.64 8.41
C PRO A 332 -21.76 14.75 7.16
N TYR A 333 -20.50 14.32 7.25
CA TYR A 333 -19.50 14.37 6.18
C TYR A 333 -19.01 12.98 5.77
N MET A 334 -18.76 12.11 6.77
CA MET A 334 -18.37 10.72 6.58
C MET A 334 -19.32 9.80 7.32
N ILE A 335 -19.45 8.59 6.79
CA ILE A 335 -20.21 7.48 7.36
C ILE A 335 -19.43 6.18 7.13
N CYS A 336 -19.43 5.32 8.14
CA CYS A 336 -19.04 3.92 8.07
C CYS A 336 -20.15 3.04 8.67
N VAL A 337 -20.18 1.77 8.27
CA VAL A 337 -21.28 0.84 8.56
C VAL A 337 -20.71 -0.44 9.14
N SER A 338 -21.28 -0.90 10.25
CA SER A 338 -21.07 -2.23 10.83
C SER A 338 -22.42 -2.69 11.35
N GLU A 339 -23.25 -3.23 10.46
CA GLU A 339 -24.67 -3.51 10.73
C GLU A 339 -24.84 -4.39 11.98
N PRO A 340 -25.81 -4.10 12.87
CA PRO A 340 -26.92 -3.15 12.69
C PRO A 340 -26.58 -1.70 13.03
N PHE A 341 -25.31 -1.33 13.21
CA PHE A 341 -24.92 0.03 13.57
C PHE A 341 -24.28 0.79 12.42
N ILE A 342 -24.53 2.09 12.36
CA ILE A 342 -23.78 3.03 11.53
C ILE A 342 -23.18 4.11 12.41
N TYR A 343 -22.07 4.66 11.93
CA TYR A 343 -21.30 5.68 12.62
C TYR A 343 -21.04 6.78 11.61
N PHE A 344 -21.46 8.00 11.93
CA PHE A 344 -21.24 9.16 11.08
C PHE A 344 -20.80 10.33 11.93
N ASN A 345 -19.93 11.18 11.37
CA ASN A 345 -19.52 12.37 12.10
C ASN A 345 -20.68 13.37 12.17
N ASN A 346 -20.72 14.11 13.25
CA ASN A 346 -21.70 15.12 13.59
C ASN A 346 -20.87 16.19 14.28
N GLY A 347 -20.38 17.19 13.53
CA GLY A 347 -19.58 18.33 14.02
C GLY A 347 -18.63 18.06 15.19
N ASP A 348 -19.18 18.15 16.41
CA ASP A 348 -18.54 17.86 17.70
C ASP A 348 -18.15 16.40 17.97
N GLY A 349 -18.33 15.44 17.05
CA GLY A 349 -17.82 14.07 17.20
C GLY A 349 -18.47 13.01 16.28
N ILE A 350 -18.69 11.81 16.81
CA ILE A 350 -19.28 10.67 16.08
C ILE A 350 -20.63 10.30 16.69
N THR A 351 -21.67 10.24 15.86
CA THR A 351 -23.00 9.75 16.21
C THR A 351 -23.13 8.27 15.82
N ILE A 352 -23.68 7.46 16.71
CA ILE A 352 -23.87 6.02 16.55
C ILE A 352 -25.37 5.74 16.47
N MET A 353 -25.81 5.06 15.41
CA MET A 353 -27.23 4.81 15.13
C MET A 353 -27.50 3.34 14.84
N ASP A 354 -28.58 2.82 15.42
CA ASP A 354 -29.15 1.52 15.09
C ASP A 354 -30.04 1.63 13.84
N VAL A 355 -29.69 0.85 12.82
CA VAL A 355 -30.36 0.73 11.51
C VAL A 355 -31.01 -0.63 11.29
N SER A 356 -31.12 -1.48 12.33
CA SER A 356 -31.86 -2.76 12.27
C SER A 356 -33.32 -2.61 11.83
N ASN A 357 -33.89 -1.42 11.98
CA ASN A 357 -35.14 -1.00 11.35
C ASN A 357 -34.92 0.27 10.50
N PRO A 358 -34.58 0.13 9.20
CA PRO A 358 -34.32 1.26 8.30
C PRO A 358 -35.44 2.30 8.19
N ALA A 359 -36.69 1.91 8.43
CA ALA A 359 -37.85 2.80 8.40
C ALA A 359 -38.07 3.57 9.72
N ASN A 360 -37.36 3.20 10.79
CA ASN A 360 -37.47 3.82 12.12
C ASN A 360 -36.15 3.66 12.88
N THR A 361 -35.12 4.39 12.44
CA THR A 361 -33.78 4.36 13.03
C THR A 361 -33.68 5.21 14.29
N SER A 362 -32.68 4.92 15.13
CA SER A 362 -32.47 5.70 16.36
C SER A 362 -30.99 5.88 16.68
N THR A 363 -30.62 7.08 17.12
CA THR A 363 -29.28 7.32 17.71
C THR A 363 -29.21 6.62 19.06
N ILE A 364 -28.22 5.74 19.22
CA ILE A 364 -28.00 4.95 20.44
C ILE A 364 -26.82 5.45 21.28
N GLY A 365 -25.87 6.15 20.66
CA GLY A 365 -24.72 6.71 21.38
C GLY A 365 -24.03 7.83 20.60
N LYS A 366 -23.12 8.50 21.29
CA LYS A 366 -22.30 9.58 20.72
C LYS A 366 -20.92 9.58 21.37
N TYR A 367 -19.89 9.77 20.55
CA TYR A 367 -18.57 10.19 21.02
C TYR A 367 -18.40 11.69 20.77
N ALA A 368 -17.82 12.42 21.72
CA ALA A 368 -17.46 13.82 21.54
C ALA A 368 -15.95 13.95 21.26
N ALA A 369 -15.60 14.73 20.25
CA ALA A 369 -14.26 15.23 20.02
C ALA A 369 -13.84 16.22 21.11
N ASP A 370 -12.54 16.55 21.15
CA ASP A 370 -12.04 17.63 22.01
C ASP A 370 -12.64 18.99 21.61
N VAL A 371 -12.64 19.94 22.55
CA VAL A 371 -13.12 21.31 22.30
C VAL A 371 -12.42 21.92 21.08
N ASN A 372 -13.17 22.60 20.22
CA ASN A 372 -12.72 23.19 18.94
C ASN A 372 -12.17 22.18 17.90
N SER A 373 -12.30 20.88 18.15
CA SER A 373 -11.84 19.82 17.25
C SER A 373 -13.02 19.09 16.60
N TYR A 374 -12.75 18.43 15.47
CA TYR A 374 -13.68 17.51 14.81
C TYR A 374 -12.93 16.26 14.35
N ILE A 375 -13.67 15.18 14.17
CA ILE A 375 -13.13 13.88 13.77
C ILE A 375 -13.57 13.59 12.35
N ASP A 376 -12.60 13.24 11.52
CA ASP A 376 -12.74 13.00 10.09
C ASP A 376 -11.77 11.89 9.64
N ASN A 377 -11.90 11.39 8.41
CA ASN A 377 -11.13 10.27 7.87
C ASN A 377 -11.23 9.01 8.76
N ILE A 378 -12.45 8.46 8.85
CA ILE A 378 -12.87 7.36 9.76
C ILE A 378 -13.38 6.10 9.03
N SER A 379 -13.20 4.92 9.65
CA SER A 379 -13.87 3.65 9.30
C SER A 379 -14.25 2.89 10.60
N ILE A 380 -14.00 1.58 10.74
CA ILE A 380 -14.14 0.81 12.01
C ILE A 380 -13.24 -0.44 12.02
N SER A 381 -12.63 -0.79 13.16
CA SER A 381 -11.58 -1.83 13.33
C SER A 381 -11.52 -2.32 14.79
N ASP A 382 -11.24 -3.60 15.06
CA ASP A 382 -11.32 -4.19 16.41
C ASP A 382 -12.67 -3.93 17.18
N ASN A 383 -13.75 -3.55 16.48
CA ASN A 383 -15.02 -3.00 17.02
C ASN A 383 -14.90 -1.57 17.63
N ILE A 384 -13.96 -0.76 17.14
CA ILE A 384 -13.46 0.53 17.66
C ILE A 384 -13.08 1.42 16.43
N ILE A 385 -12.99 2.75 16.51
CA ILE A 385 -12.90 3.65 15.33
C ILE A 385 -11.66 4.56 15.33
N TYR A 386 -10.88 4.57 14.23
CA TYR A 386 -9.86 5.60 14.00
C TYR A 386 -10.51 6.93 13.63
N GLY A 387 -9.77 8.01 13.82
CA GLY A 387 -9.84 9.14 12.91
C GLY A 387 -8.53 9.90 12.79
N ILE A 388 -8.54 10.88 11.90
CA ILE A 388 -7.71 12.07 12.02
C ILE A 388 -8.53 13.05 12.88
N ASN A 389 -7.95 13.49 13.99
CA ASN A 389 -8.55 14.58 14.76
C ASN A 389 -8.00 15.88 14.20
N TYR A 390 -8.85 16.86 13.93
CA TYR A 390 -8.43 18.15 13.40
C TYR A 390 -8.65 19.23 14.45
N ASP A 391 -7.57 19.60 15.14
CA ASP A 391 -7.52 20.73 16.06
C ASP A 391 -7.36 22.04 15.27
N ASN A 392 -8.45 22.80 15.20
CA ASN A 392 -8.53 24.06 14.46
C ASN A 392 -7.76 25.23 15.10
N GLU A 393 -7.33 25.10 16.35
CA GLU A 393 -6.63 26.16 17.08
C GLU A 393 -5.10 25.99 16.98
N ASN A 394 -4.61 24.75 17.00
CA ASN A 394 -3.17 24.43 17.00
C ASN A 394 -2.58 23.97 15.65
N TRP A 395 -3.39 23.72 14.61
CA TRP A 395 -2.93 23.30 13.26
C TRP A 395 -2.01 22.05 13.27
N THR A 396 -2.24 21.13 14.21
CA THR A 396 -1.43 19.90 14.35
C THR A 396 -1.91 18.78 13.42
N ASP A 397 -1.07 17.78 13.19
CA ASP A 397 -1.39 16.61 12.36
C ASP A 397 -2.05 15.51 13.25
N THR A 398 -3.14 15.86 13.94
CA THR A 398 -3.75 15.17 15.10
C THR A 398 -4.50 13.85 14.74
N LEU A 399 -4.74 12.92 15.69
CA LEU A 399 -4.78 11.48 15.34
C LEU A 399 -5.58 10.56 16.30
N VAL A 400 -6.80 10.90 16.75
CA VAL A 400 -7.52 10.16 17.82
C VAL A 400 -7.98 8.73 17.45
N ALA A 401 -8.28 7.94 18.48
CA ALA A 401 -8.81 6.57 18.43
C ALA A 401 -9.89 6.40 19.52
N ILE A 402 -10.95 5.64 19.21
CA ILE A 402 -12.29 5.82 19.78
C ILE A 402 -12.99 4.46 20.02
N ASP A 403 -13.22 4.06 21.27
CA ASP A 403 -14.00 2.84 21.56
C ASP A 403 -15.42 2.93 21.00
N VAL A 404 -15.90 1.89 20.31
CA VAL A 404 -17.34 1.70 20.03
C VAL A 404 -17.82 0.28 20.35
N SER A 405 -17.01 -0.52 21.05
CA SER A 405 -17.32 -1.91 21.42
C SER A 405 -18.53 -2.00 22.35
N ASN A 406 -18.73 -0.96 23.16
CA ASN A 406 -20.04 -0.56 23.64
C ASN A 406 -20.52 0.67 22.83
N PRO A 407 -21.48 0.53 21.89
CA PRO A 407 -21.95 1.65 21.07
C PRO A 407 -22.70 2.72 21.90
N LEU A 408 -22.94 2.48 23.19
CA LEU A 408 -23.48 3.47 24.12
C LEU A 408 -22.40 4.35 24.78
N THR A 409 -21.11 3.96 24.83
CA THR A 409 -20.06 4.65 25.62
C THR A 409 -18.63 4.66 25.02
N PRO A 410 -18.26 5.65 24.19
CA PRO A 410 -16.91 5.79 23.58
C PRO A 410 -15.77 6.47 24.41
N THR A 411 -14.53 6.55 23.86
CA THR A 411 -13.28 7.00 24.54
C THR A 411 -12.31 7.87 23.71
N LEU A 412 -11.30 8.52 24.33
CA LEU A 412 -10.37 9.53 23.76
C LEU A 412 -8.86 9.19 23.86
N LEU A 413 -8.04 9.60 22.87
CA LEU A 413 -6.59 9.26 22.79
C LEU A 413 -5.56 10.35 22.30
N SER A 414 -5.43 10.65 20.99
CA SER A 414 -4.07 10.86 20.38
C SER A 414 -3.85 11.93 19.27
N SER A 415 -2.57 12.23 18.93
CA SER A 415 -2.07 13.37 18.11
C SER A 415 -0.82 13.04 17.23
N PHE A 416 -0.37 13.89 16.27
CA PHE A 416 0.95 13.75 15.56
C PHE A 416 1.45 15.01 14.79
N GLU A 417 2.66 14.93 14.16
CA GLU A 417 3.44 15.96 13.42
C GLU A 417 4.68 15.33 12.65
N ASP A 418 5.25 15.73 11.45
CA ASP A 418 6.23 14.85 10.65
C ASP A 418 7.65 15.24 9.87
N ASN A 419 8.13 15.01 8.56
CA ASN A 419 9.07 15.67 7.46
C ASN A 419 8.93 15.21 5.95
N GLU A 420 9.39 15.97 4.91
CA GLU A 420 9.03 15.87 3.45
C GLU A 420 10.13 15.55 2.36
N THR A 421 10.10 14.46 1.53
CA THR A 421 11.03 14.25 0.33
C THR A 421 10.62 13.41 -0.96
N ARG A 422 11.13 12.16 -1.29
CA ARG A 422 10.59 11.09 -2.24
C ARG A 422 11.43 9.75 -2.32
N GLY A 423 10.89 8.50 -2.15
CA GLY A 423 11.52 7.17 -2.54
C GLY A 423 11.72 6.04 -1.47
N LEU A 424 11.98 4.74 -1.85
CA LEU A 424 12.30 3.56 -0.94
C LEU A 424 12.72 2.20 -1.65
N PHE A 425 13.48 1.26 -1.01
CA PHE A 425 13.59 -0.25 -1.18
C PHE A 425 14.70 -0.99 -0.30
N ILE A 426 14.58 -2.30 0.09
CA ILE A 426 14.89 -2.88 1.46
C ILE A 426 15.73 -4.22 1.68
N SER A 427 16.44 -4.37 2.84
CA SER A 427 17.23 -5.53 3.46
C SER A 427 17.91 -5.24 4.86
N ASP A 428 18.59 -6.22 5.50
CA ASP A 428 19.56 -6.26 6.66
C ASP A 428 19.99 -4.97 7.46
N HIS A 429 19.10 -3.99 7.63
CA HIS A 429 19.18 -2.72 8.38
C HIS A 429 19.92 -1.45 7.88
N LYS A 430 19.91 -1.07 6.58
CA LYS A 430 20.49 0.18 5.96
C LYS A 430 19.48 1.30 5.66
N ALA A 431 20.01 2.40 5.19
CA ALA A 431 19.50 3.01 3.99
C ALA A 431 20.64 2.89 3.00
N TYR A 432 20.43 2.15 1.93
CA TYR A 432 21.14 2.53 0.74
C TYR A 432 20.50 3.85 0.30
N VAL A 433 21.16 4.92 0.72
CA VAL A 433 20.70 6.31 0.68
C VAL A 433 20.76 6.84 -0.75
N PRO A 434 19.65 7.27 -1.37
CA PRO A 434 19.73 8.16 -2.52
C PRO A 434 20.25 9.51 -2.03
N LYS A 435 21.54 9.81 -2.25
CA LYS A 435 22.11 11.14 -1.95
C LYS A 435 22.06 12.03 -3.18
N TRP A 436 21.72 13.29 -2.94
CA TRP A 436 21.76 14.39 -3.90
C TRP A 436 23.03 15.24 -3.67
N PRO A 437 23.79 15.62 -4.70
CA PRO A 437 23.58 15.36 -6.13
C PRO A 437 24.12 13.99 -6.61
N SER A 438 24.62 13.14 -5.71
CA SER A 438 25.13 11.79 -6.02
C SER A 438 25.32 10.94 -4.77
N GLY A 439 25.35 9.62 -4.95
CA GLY A 439 25.99 8.66 -4.04
C GLY A 439 25.09 8.04 -2.97
N PHE A 440 25.69 7.20 -2.14
CA PHE A 440 25.04 6.50 -1.03
C PHE A 440 26.04 6.20 0.09
N ASP A 441 25.57 6.12 1.34
CA ASP A 441 26.41 6.28 2.52
C ASP A 441 26.27 5.12 3.50
N ILE A 442 27.41 4.61 4.02
CA ILE A 442 27.56 3.18 4.35
C ILE A 442 28.43 2.90 5.59
N ILE A 443 27.98 1.94 6.39
CA ILE A 443 27.87 2.06 7.85
C ILE A 443 27.96 0.66 8.51
N ASP A 444 27.77 0.61 9.83
CA ASP A 444 27.66 -0.51 10.78
C ASP A 444 26.45 -0.21 11.72
N TYR A 445 25.70 -1.19 12.24
CA TYR A 445 24.81 -0.90 13.38
C TYR A 445 24.96 -1.83 14.60
N SER A 446 26.22 -2.01 15.01
CA SER A 446 26.64 -2.66 16.26
C SER A 446 25.83 -2.30 17.52
N ASN A 447 25.32 -1.06 17.66
CA ASN A 447 24.33 -0.71 18.70
C ASN A 447 23.54 0.61 18.44
N PRO A 448 22.36 0.56 17.80
CA PRO A 448 21.37 1.64 17.84
C PRO A 448 20.63 1.85 19.16
N SER A 449 21.34 1.86 20.28
CA SER A 449 21.08 2.95 21.23
C SER A 449 21.76 4.24 20.73
N SER A 450 22.87 4.13 20.00
CA SER A 450 23.85 5.21 19.79
C SER A 450 24.53 5.15 18.39
N PRO A 451 24.04 5.94 17.40
CA PRO A 451 24.52 5.95 15.98
C PRO A 451 25.57 7.04 15.56
N ALA A 452 26.37 6.96 14.45
CA ALA A 452 27.21 8.11 13.97
C ALA A 452 27.79 8.18 12.51
N LEU A 453 28.57 7.18 11.98
CA LEU A 453 29.12 7.03 10.57
C LEU A 453 30.35 6.10 10.46
N LEU A 454 30.50 5.36 9.35
CA LEU A 454 31.78 4.78 8.88
C LEU A 454 32.29 5.40 7.57
N SER A 455 31.52 5.35 6.47
CA SER A 455 32.03 5.57 5.10
C SER A 455 30.97 6.10 4.09
N SER A 456 31.42 6.36 2.85
CA SER A 456 30.60 6.87 1.75
C SER A 456 30.97 6.21 0.41
N PHE A 457 30.00 6.10 -0.50
CA PHE A 457 30.19 5.85 -1.92
C PHE A 457 29.62 7.01 -2.73
N GLU A 458 30.27 7.34 -3.83
CA GLU A 458 29.77 8.31 -4.80
C GLU A 458 29.41 7.62 -6.11
N THR A 459 28.16 7.81 -6.54
CA THR A 459 27.73 7.49 -7.89
C THR A 459 28.16 8.61 -8.83
N ASP A 460 28.21 8.34 -10.13
CA ASP A 460 28.65 9.32 -11.13
C ASP A 460 27.52 10.23 -11.67
N VAL A 461 26.32 10.15 -11.07
CA VAL A 461 25.18 11.10 -11.13
C VAL A 461 24.20 10.80 -9.99
N GLU A 462 23.23 11.69 -9.79
CA GLU A 462 22.11 11.61 -8.83
C GLU A 462 21.38 10.27 -8.84
N ILE A 463 21.07 9.75 -7.66
CA ILE A 463 20.31 8.50 -7.48
C ILE A 463 18.81 8.81 -7.42
N VAL A 464 18.01 8.09 -8.21
CA VAL A 464 16.54 8.13 -8.20
C VAL A 464 15.93 6.89 -7.55
N LYS A 465 16.59 5.73 -7.66
CA LYS A 465 16.17 4.45 -7.05
C LYS A 465 17.37 3.65 -6.59
N LEU A 466 17.18 2.89 -5.52
CA LEU A 466 18.29 2.20 -4.86
C LEU A 466 17.76 0.98 -4.11
N PHE A 467 18.41 -0.16 -4.35
CA PHE A 467 18.06 -1.48 -3.84
C PHE A 467 19.35 -2.17 -3.40
N ALA A 468 19.32 -2.98 -2.33
CA ALA A 468 20.42 -3.88 -2.01
C ALA A 468 19.93 -5.25 -1.55
N THR A 469 20.73 -6.28 -1.79
CA THR A 469 20.46 -7.66 -1.37
C THR A 469 21.76 -8.44 -1.29
N GLY A 470 21.97 -9.12 -0.15
CA GLY A 470 23.24 -9.74 0.19
C GLY A 470 24.41 -8.76 -0.01
N ASN A 471 25.50 -9.24 -0.61
CA ASN A 471 26.72 -8.43 -0.79
C ASN A 471 26.67 -7.41 -1.95
N LYS A 472 25.49 -7.01 -2.46
CA LYS A 472 25.38 -6.08 -3.61
C LYS A 472 24.34 -4.98 -3.41
N ALA A 473 24.76 -3.73 -3.62
CA ALA A 473 23.87 -2.59 -3.84
C ALA A 473 23.76 -2.27 -5.34
N TYR A 474 22.61 -1.75 -5.72
CA TYR A 474 22.22 -1.43 -7.09
C TYR A 474 21.66 -0.01 -7.11
N ALA A 475 22.52 0.93 -7.50
CA ALA A 475 22.19 2.36 -7.52
C ALA A 475 21.78 2.80 -8.91
N CYS A 476 20.52 3.18 -9.06
CA CYS A 476 19.97 3.71 -10.29
C CYS A 476 19.95 5.24 -10.22
N SER A 477 20.73 5.85 -11.11
CA SER A 477 20.51 7.21 -11.58
C SER A 477 19.45 7.22 -12.67
N LEU A 478 19.11 8.41 -13.20
CA LEU A 478 18.13 8.55 -14.28
C LEU A 478 18.33 7.53 -15.41
N ASN A 479 19.54 7.29 -15.94
CA ASN A 479 19.71 6.41 -17.11
C ASN A 479 20.67 5.22 -16.92
N LYS A 480 21.22 4.99 -15.73
CA LYS A 480 22.17 3.89 -15.50
C LYS A 480 22.14 3.35 -14.07
N MET A 481 22.28 2.04 -13.99
CA MET A 481 22.41 1.24 -12.77
C MET A 481 23.88 0.93 -12.52
N GLN A 482 24.41 1.36 -11.38
CA GLN A 482 25.72 0.97 -10.87
C GLN A 482 25.57 -0.19 -9.89
N ILE A 483 26.25 -1.31 -10.15
CA ILE A 483 26.31 -2.47 -9.25
C ILE A 483 27.56 -2.32 -8.39
N VAL A 484 27.37 -2.32 -7.08
CA VAL A 484 28.41 -2.03 -6.10
C VAL A 484 28.51 -3.20 -5.12
N ASP A 485 29.73 -3.70 -4.93
CA ASP A 485 30.07 -4.63 -3.86
C ASP A 485 29.91 -3.93 -2.54
N ILE A 486 29.08 -4.50 -1.68
CA ILE A 486 28.83 -4.05 -0.31
C ILE A 486 29.09 -5.16 0.71
N GLY A 487 29.65 -6.30 0.28
CA GLY A 487 30.11 -7.35 1.21
C GLY A 487 31.22 -6.88 2.17
N ASN A 488 31.79 -5.70 1.92
CA ASN A 488 32.39 -4.87 2.93
C ASN A 488 31.72 -3.47 2.91
N PRO A 489 30.72 -3.20 3.77
CA PRO A 489 29.98 -1.94 3.74
C PRO A 489 30.85 -0.73 4.10
N SER A 490 32.01 -0.91 4.74
CA SER A 490 32.97 0.17 4.99
C SER A 490 33.84 0.53 3.77
N LYS A 491 33.84 -0.32 2.74
CA LYS A 491 34.67 -0.19 1.53
C LYS A 491 33.87 -0.58 0.28
N PRO A 492 32.76 0.12 -0.01
CA PRO A 492 31.96 -0.11 -1.21
C PRO A 492 32.83 -0.03 -2.47
N LYS A 493 32.64 -0.98 -3.39
CA LYS A 493 33.41 -1.02 -4.63
C LYS A 493 32.51 -1.17 -5.83
N LEU A 494 32.56 -0.21 -6.76
CA LEU A 494 31.90 -0.35 -8.06
C LEU A 494 32.40 -1.64 -8.74
N LEU A 495 31.48 -2.59 -8.95
CA LEU A 495 31.76 -3.82 -9.68
C LEU A 495 31.60 -3.60 -11.18
N GLY A 496 30.53 -2.90 -11.57
CA GLY A 496 30.26 -2.52 -12.96
C GLY A 496 29.03 -1.65 -13.10
N THR A 497 28.82 -1.12 -14.30
CA THR A 497 27.70 -0.23 -14.63
C THR A 497 26.93 -0.80 -15.80
N TYR A 498 25.61 -0.70 -15.75
CA TYR A 498 24.72 -0.92 -16.88
C TYR A 498 24.02 0.41 -17.21
N SER A 499 24.26 0.95 -18.40
CA SER A 499 23.52 2.10 -18.92
C SER A 499 22.38 1.64 -19.82
N LEU A 500 21.21 2.25 -19.65
CA LEU A 500 20.15 2.14 -20.62
C LEU A 500 20.54 2.86 -21.93
N PRO A 501 19.95 2.47 -23.08
CA PRO A 501 19.98 3.29 -24.28
C PRO A 501 19.56 4.75 -24.04
N PRO A 502 19.98 5.70 -24.89
CA PRO A 502 19.60 7.11 -24.76
C PRO A 502 18.10 7.36 -24.64
N ASN A 503 17.75 8.49 -24.02
CA ASN A 503 16.37 8.95 -23.77
C ASN A 503 15.55 8.04 -22.84
N ARG A 504 16.19 7.14 -22.07
CA ARG A 504 15.55 6.23 -21.11
C ARG A 504 15.79 6.66 -19.66
N GLU A 505 14.75 6.59 -18.82
CA GLU A 505 14.72 7.05 -17.42
C GLU A 505 14.25 5.93 -16.47
N ILE A 506 15.04 5.55 -15.47
CA ILE A 506 14.78 4.48 -14.50
C ILE A 506 13.74 4.93 -13.46
N GLU A 507 12.71 4.10 -13.23
CA GLU A 507 11.62 4.42 -12.29
C GLU A 507 11.42 3.40 -11.16
N ASN A 508 11.77 2.12 -11.35
CA ASN A 508 11.87 1.12 -10.27
C ASN A 508 12.97 0.11 -10.56
N LEU A 509 13.33 -0.67 -9.54
CA LEU A 509 14.31 -1.73 -9.60
C LEU A 509 13.90 -2.88 -8.67
N ILE A 510 13.93 -4.11 -9.18
CA ILE A 510 13.85 -5.34 -8.38
C ILE A 510 15.11 -6.17 -8.69
N VAL A 511 15.66 -6.84 -7.70
CA VAL A 511 16.73 -7.83 -7.90
C VAL A 511 16.31 -9.15 -7.27
N PHE A 512 16.39 -10.22 -8.05
CA PHE A 512 16.08 -11.58 -7.60
C PHE A 512 17.13 -12.57 -8.13
N GLY A 513 17.88 -13.17 -7.21
CA GLY A 513 19.02 -14.04 -7.54
C GLY A 513 20.07 -13.31 -8.39
N GLU A 514 20.40 -13.89 -9.54
CA GLU A 514 21.37 -13.32 -10.49
C GLU A 514 20.74 -12.40 -11.57
N LYS A 515 19.51 -11.94 -11.37
CA LYS A 515 18.78 -11.06 -12.31
C LYS A 515 18.41 -9.73 -11.65
N ALA A 516 18.61 -8.64 -12.36
CA ALA A 516 18.08 -7.32 -12.02
C ALA A 516 17.03 -6.89 -13.07
N PHE A 517 15.90 -6.38 -12.60
CA PHE A 517 14.76 -5.93 -13.39
C PHE A 517 14.69 -4.42 -13.26
N ILE A 518 15.23 -3.71 -14.27
CA ILE A 518 15.22 -2.25 -14.30
C ILE A 518 13.95 -1.82 -15.02
N GLN A 519 13.06 -1.13 -14.31
CA GLN A 519 11.97 -0.41 -14.98
C GLN A 519 12.53 0.87 -15.62
N TYR A 520 12.08 1.24 -16.83
CA TYR A 520 12.40 2.55 -17.39
C TYR A 520 11.36 3.14 -18.37
N LEU A 521 11.15 4.46 -18.33
CA LEU A 521 10.40 5.28 -19.30
C LEU A 521 11.32 5.68 -20.47
N PHE A 522 10.83 6.00 -21.67
CA PHE A 522 11.69 6.52 -22.75
C PHE A 522 11.03 7.37 -23.84
N GLU A 523 11.62 8.52 -24.20
CA GLU A 523 10.95 9.50 -25.07
C GLU A 523 10.85 9.11 -26.55
N ILE A 524 9.70 9.45 -27.15
CA ILE A 524 9.51 9.60 -28.60
C ILE A 524 8.87 10.96 -28.88
N SER A 525 9.70 11.89 -29.34
CA SER A 525 9.26 13.21 -29.77
C SER A 525 8.72 13.14 -31.20
N ASP A 526 7.40 13.08 -31.37
CA ASP A 526 6.76 13.46 -32.64
C ASP A 526 6.74 14.98 -32.76
N SER A 527 7.06 15.51 -33.94
CA SER A 527 7.37 16.93 -34.16
C SER A 527 6.23 17.94 -33.99
N ASP A 528 4.99 17.48 -33.74
CA ASP A 528 3.77 18.28 -33.99
C ASP A 528 2.67 18.20 -32.89
N ALA A 529 2.95 17.73 -31.67
CA ALA A 529 1.96 17.72 -30.58
C ALA A 529 2.57 17.83 -29.16
N HIS A 530 1.74 18.10 -28.14
CA HIS A 530 2.21 18.55 -26.81
C HIS A 530 2.03 17.57 -25.64
N ARG A 531 1.61 16.32 -25.89
CA ARG A 531 1.97 15.18 -25.02
C ARG A 531 3.12 14.44 -25.72
N GLY A 532 4.31 14.47 -25.13
CA GLY A 532 5.46 13.67 -25.58
C GLY A 532 5.15 12.17 -25.48
N LYS A 533 5.53 11.39 -26.48
CA LYS A 533 4.97 10.05 -26.72
C LYS A 533 5.86 8.94 -26.17
N LYS A 534 6.42 9.17 -24.97
CA LYS A 534 7.30 8.23 -24.28
C LYS A 534 6.76 6.80 -24.37
N TYR A 535 7.56 5.84 -24.86
CA TYR A 535 7.39 4.39 -24.71
C TYR A 535 8.15 3.88 -23.47
N SER A 536 8.16 2.58 -23.17
CA SER A 536 8.79 2.03 -21.95
C SER A 536 8.88 0.49 -21.94
N ALA A 537 9.60 -0.09 -20.97
CA ALA A 537 9.55 -1.52 -20.63
C ALA A 537 10.31 -1.90 -19.34
N ILE A 538 10.06 -3.06 -18.73
CA ILE A 538 11.03 -3.69 -17.81
C ILE A 538 12.13 -4.36 -18.65
N THR A 539 13.40 -3.97 -18.42
CA THR A 539 14.55 -4.69 -18.99
C THR A 539 15.15 -5.67 -17.98
N VAL A 540 15.42 -6.89 -18.45
CA VAL A 540 16.02 -7.96 -17.65
C VAL A 540 17.53 -7.96 -17.86
N ILE A 541 18.28 -7.73 -16.78
CA ILE A 541 19.73 -7.66 -16.77
C ILE A 541 20.28 -8.87 -16.00
N ASP A 542 21.12 -9.65 -16.67
CA ASP A 542 21.96 -10.67 -16.03
C ASP A 542 23.08 -9.98 -15.25
N VAL A 543 23.11 -10.24 -13.94
CA VAL A 543 24.08 -9.71 -12.97
C VAL A 543 24.86 -10.82 -12.26
N SER A 544 24.87 -12.05 -12.81
CA SER A 544 25.75 -13.17 -12.41
C SER A 544 27.23 -12.80 -12.48
N LYS A 545 27.58 -11.95 -13.45
CA LYS A 545 28.89 -11.31 -13.58
C LYS A 545 28.77 -9.78 -13.41
N PRO A 546 28.78 -9.26 -12.17
CA PRO A 546 28.61 -7.84 -11.88
C PRO A 546 29.57 -6.90 -12.61
N SER A 547 30.73 -7.38 -13.05
CA SER A 547 31.70 -6.59 -13.83
C SER A 547 31.34 -6.40 -15.30
N LYS A 548 30.35 -7.14 -15.81
CA LYS A 548 29.84 -7.09 -17.19
C LYS A 548 28.34 -7.39 -17.19
N PRO A 549 27.50 -6.56 -16.53
CA PRO A 549 26.06 -6.76 -16.52
C PRO A 549 25.53 -6.68 -17.95
N LYS A 550 24.68 -7.63 -18.35
CA LYS A 550 24.19 -7.70 -19.73
C LYS A 550 22.68 -7.80 -19.79
N LYS A 551 22.06 -7.03 -20.67
CA LYS A 551 20.65 -7.22 -21.01
C LYS A 551 20.46 -8.61 -21.61
N ILE A 552 19.49 -9.36 -21.08
CA ILE A 552 19.10 -10.68 -21.59
C ILE A 552 17.66 -10.69 -22.13
N GLY A 553 16.79 -9.79 -21.67
CA GLY A 553 15.40 -9.66 -22.14
C GLY A 553 14.81 -8.27 -21.89
N GLU A 554 13.60 -8.04 -22.38
CA GLU A 554 12.79 -6.82 -22.24
C GLU A 554 11.32 -7.24 -22.43
N TYR A 555 10.40 -6.79 -21.58
CA TYR A 555 8.94 -6.90 -21.85
C TYR A 555 8.48 -5.58 -22.51
N LYS A 556 7.23 -5.10 -22.40
CA LYS A 556 6.81 -3.82 -23.04
C LYS A 556 5.41 -3.26 -22.71
N ILE A 557 5.21 -1.98 -23.08
CA ILE A 557 3.95 -1.19 -23.13
C ILE A 557 3.91 -0.19 -24.32
N GLY A 558 2.82 0.62 -24.43
CA GLY A 558 2.55 1.66 -25.43
C GLY A 558 3.13 3.08 -25.17
N ASN A 559 2.47 4.15 -25.67
CA ASN A 559 2.93 5.57 -25.65
C ASN A 559 2.07 6.56 -24.82
N ASN A 560 2.74 7.57 -24.21
CA ASN A 560 2.26 8.61 -23.26
C ASN A 560 1.63 8.11 -21.92
N LEU A 561 2.41 8.08 -20.80
CA LEU A 561 2.18 7.28 -19.56
C LEU A 561 2.89 7.84 -18.26
N ILE A 562 2.69 7.27 -17.03
CA ILE A 562 3.33 7.59 -15.70
C ILE A 562 3.69 6.33 -14.79
N VAL A 563 3.64 6.30 -13.42
CA VAL A 563 4.43 5.34 -12.57
C VAL A 563 3.73 4.77 -11.27
N ARG A 564 4.06 3.52 -10.83
CA ARG A 564 3.66 2.85 -9.54
C ARG A 564 4.76 1.93 -8.91
N CYS A 565 4.49 0.68 -8.44
CA CYS A 565 5.43 -0.20 -7.69
C CYS A 565 5.18 -1.74 -7.80
N ILE A 566 6.05 -2.61 -7.25
CA ILE A 566 6.28 -4.02 -7.70
C ILE A 566 6.79 -4.96 -6.57
N LYS A 567 6.47 -6.28 -6.63
CA LYS A 567 7.09 -7.36 -5.81
C LYS A 567 7.50 -8.61 -6.64
N SER A 568 8.27 -9.52 -6.04
CA SER A 568 8.69 -10.80 -6.66
C SER A 568 8.41 -11.99 -5.75
N LEU A 569 7.89 -13.08 -6.32
CA LEU A 569 7.80 -14.41 -5.69
C LEU A 569 8.16 -15.47 -6.74
N ASP A 570 8.98 -16.46 -6.38
CA ASP A 570 9.57 -17.44 -7.29
C ASP A 570 10.20 -16.80 -8.56
N ASN A 571 9.86 -17.29 -9.76
CA ASN A 571 10.35 -16.72 -11.03
C ASN A 571 9.45 -15.62 -11.61
N ASN A 572 8.49 -15.11 -10.81
CA ASN A 572 7.48 -14.16 -11.24
C ASN A 572 7.70 -12.77 -10.60
N LEU A 573 7.37 -11.72 -11.34
CA LEU A 573 7.09 -10.39 -10.77
C LEU A 573 5.58 -10.15 -10.72
N TYR A 574 5.12 -9.50 -9.66
CA TYR A 574 3.73 -9.12 -9.40
C TYR A 574 3.69 -7.59 -9.35
N ILE A 575 2.95 -6.97 -10.27
CA ILE A 575 3.31 -5.64 -10.73
C ILE A 575 2.12 -4.67 -10.78
N SER A 576 2.20 -3.53 -10.08
CA SER A 576 1.15 -2.51 -10.09
C SER A 576 1.50 -1.30 -10.96
N TYR A 577 0.66 -0.99 -11.96
CA TYR A 577 0.77 0.15 -12.86
C TYR A 577 -0.59 0.87 -13.02
N TYR A 578 -0.89 1.87 -12.17
CA TYR A 578 -2.19 2.57 -12.25
C TYR A 578 -2.23 3.51 -13.46
N LYS A 579 -2.99 3.15 -14.49
CA LYS A 579 -2.89 3.73 -15.84
C LYS A 579 -3.16 5.25 -15.94
N ASP A 580 -2.32 5.99 -16.65
CA ASP A 580 -2.27 7.45 -16.58
C ASP A 580 -1.82 8.03 -17.92
N HIS A 581 -2.72 7.87 -18.87
CA HIS A 581 -3.03 8.92 -19.82
C HIS A 581 -4.07 9.92 -19.22
N GLY A 582 -4.31 9.85 -17.91
CA GLY A 582 -5.64 9.55 -17.35
C GLY A 582 -6.22 8.22 -17.87
N ASN A 583 -6.09 7.08 -17.16
CA ASN A 583 -6.70 5.78 -17.54
C ASN A 583 -6.87 4.73 -16.38
N TYR A 584 -6.87 5.15 -15.11
CA TYR A 584 -6.39 4.45 -13.90
C TYR A 584 -6.81 3.01 -13.53
N SER A 585 -7.97 2.48 -13.92
CA SER A 585 -8.36 1.09 -13.57
C SER A 585 -7.38 0.12 -14.21
N SER A 586 -6.99 -0.98 -13.55
CA SER A 586 -5.73 -1.67 -13.94
C SER A 586 -5.55 -3.10 -13.36
N TYR A 587 -5.38 -4.11 -14.24
CA TYR A 587 -5.03 -5.55 -14.08
C TYR A 587 -4.21 -6.07 -12.85
N LEU A 588 -3.02 -6.69 -13.05
CA LEU A 588 -2.40 -7.72 -12.17
C LEU A 588 -1.41 -8.60 -12.94
N ASP A 589 -0.78 -8.12 -14.02
CA ASP A 589 -0.02 -8.99 -14.93
C ASP A 589 1.19 -9.62 -14.23
N ILE A 590 1.03 -10.88 -13.84
CA ILE A 590 2.10 -11.72 -13.31
C ILE A 590 3.11 -11.96 -14.43
N ILE A 591 4.30 -11.37 -14.35
CA ILE A 591 5.31 -11.50 -15.40
C ILE A 591 6.24 -12.64 -15.05
N ASP A 592 6.14 -13.72 -15.82
CA ASP A 592 6.99 -14.91 -15.71
C ASP A 592 8.32 -14.69 -16.45
N PHE A 593 9.41 -14.79 -15.69
CA PHE A 593 10.78 -14.68 -16.17
C PHE A 593 11.53 -16.03 -16.17
N GLY A 594 10.82 -17.15 -16.14
CA GLY A 594 11.38 -18.50 -16.24
C GLY A 594 12.19 -18.71 -17.52
N ASN A 595 11.80 -18.05 -18.63
CA ASN A 595 12.69 -17.76 -19.75
C ASN A 595 12.99 -16.26 -19.81
N PRO A 596 14.09 -15.79 -19.20
CA PRO A 596 14.35 -14.35 -19.05
C PRO A 596 14.72 -13.64 -20.36
N LYS A 597 14.84 -14.38 -21.47
CA LYS A 597 15.01 -13.82 -22.82
C LYS A 597 13.68 -13.44 -23.48
N TYR A 598 12.59 -14.07 -23.05
CA TYR A 598 11.24 -13.88 -23.57
C TYR A 598 10.24 -13.75 -22.41
N PRO A 599 10.38 -12.70 -21.57
CA PRO A 599 9.40 -12.40 -20.55
C PRO A 599 8.07 -12.01 -21.18
N LYS A 600 7.00 -12.24 -20.43
CA LYS A 600 5.62 -12.13 -20.90
C LYS A 600 4.66 -12.36 -19.76
N CYS A 601 3.48 -11.78 -19.89
CA CYS A 601 2.26 -12.10 -19.16
C CYS A 601 2.12 -13.58 -18.78
N THR A 602 1.51 -13.81 -17.62
CA THR A 602 0.83 -15.07 -17.34
C THR A 602 -0.62 -14.92 -16.92
N ASP A 603 -1.01 -13.88 -16.16
CA ASP A 603 -2.40 -13.75 -15.71
C ASP A 603 -2.86 -12.37 -15.19
N SER A 604 -4.19 -12.11 -15.16
CA SER A 604 -4.95 -10.98 -14.55
C SER A 604 -6.49 -11.20 -14.60
N PHE A 605 -7.33 -10.62 -13.71
CA PHE A 605 -8.81 -10.61 -13.87
C PHE A 605 -9.75 -9.55 -13.19
N ASN A 606 -9.65 -9.05 -11.93
CA ASN A 606 -10.71 -8.19 -11.28
C ASN A 606 -10.41 -7.17 -10.08
N THR A 607 -9.21 -7.09 -9.45
CA THR A 607 -8.55 -6.37 -8.28
C THR A 607 -9.23 -5.27 -7.56
N ARG A 608 -10.02 -4.46 -8.20
CA ARG A 608 -10.65 -3.29 -7.63
C ARG A 608 -9.70 -2.19 -7.05
N ASN A 609 -8.51 -2.45 -6.44
CA ASN A 609 -7.26 -1.63 -6.35
C ASN A 609 -5.96 -2.46 -6.07
N SER A 610 -5.06 -2.36 -5.08
CA SER A 610 -4.70 -1.40 -3.98
C SER A 610 -3.46 -0.54 -4.37
N PHE A 611 -2.79 0.06 -3.40
CA PHE A 611 -1.35 0.36 -3.45
C PHE A 611 -0.46 -0.83 -3.01
N PHE A 612 -0.92 -1.71 -2.09
CA PHE A 612 -0.04 -2.60 -1.32
C PHE A 612 -0.58 -4.02 -1.12
N PHE A 613 0.33 -4.98 -1.07
CA PHE A 613 0.08 -6.39 -0.75
C PHE A 613 1.34 -7.08 -0.21
N ASP A 614 1.20 -8.24 0.44
CA ASP A 614 2.29 -9.16 0.79
C ASP A 614 1.86 -10.64 0.61
N PHE A 615 2.77 -11.59 0.85
CA PHE A 615 2.50 -13.02 0.65
C PHE A 615 2.32 -13.81 1.97
N GLY A 616 1.36 -14.73 1.99
CA GLY A 616 1.24 -15.77 3.01
C GLY A 616 2.22 -16.93 2.78
N ALA A 617 2.41 -17.78 3.80
CA ALA A 617 3.37 -18.89 3.77
C ALA A 617 3.05 -19.98 2.72
N ASP A 618 1.83 -20.01 2.21
CA ASP A 618 1.34 -20.89 1.15
C ASP A 618 1.35 -20.25 -0.26
N GLY A 619 1.87 -19.02 -0.37
CA GLY A 619 1.97 -18.28 -1.64
C GLY A 619 0.74 -17.47 -2.02
N LYS A 620 -0.29 -17.40 -1.16
CA LYS A 620 -1.43 -16.49 -1.34
C LYS A 620 -1.04 -15.04 -1.13
N ILE A 621 -1.77 -14.11 -1.74
CA ILE A 621 -1.51 -12.67 -1.72
C ILE A 621 -2.52 -11.98 -0.82
N PHE A 622 -2.06 -11.28 0.22
CA PHE A 622 -2.88 -10.52 1.17
C PHE A 622 -2.76 -9.03 0.84
N ALA A 623 -3.88 -8.33 0.59
CA ALA A 623 -3.91 -6.93 0.17
C ALA A 623 -4.85 -6.09 1.04
N ILE A 624 -4.38 -4.91 1.49
CA ILE A 624 -5.14 -3.98 2.36
C ILE A 624 -5.77 -2.86 1.52
N SER A 625 -7.00 -2.47 1.88
CA SER A 625 -7.78 -1.40 1.24
C SER A 625 -7.44 0.04 1.75
N ASN A 626 -8.23 1.07 1.41
CA ASN A 626 -8.11 2.42 2.01
C ASN A 626 -9.04 2.60 3.22
N ASP A 627 -10.20 1.96 3.19
CA ASP A 627 -11.00 1.51 4.34
C ASP A 627 -10.40 0.23 4.99
N ALA A 628 -9.24 -0.20 4.48
CA ALA A 628 -8.24 -1.09 5.04
C ALA A 628 -8.62 -2.56 5.39
N ASP A 629 -9.79 -3.02 4.95
CA ASP A 629 -10.15 -4.44 4.78
C ASP A 629 -9.05 -5.27 4.06
N ILE A 630 -8.90 -6.55 4.46
CA ILE A 630 -7.79 -7.44 4.08
C ILE A 630 -8.27 -8.56 3.14
N GLN A 631 -8.06 -8.38 1.83
CA GLN A 631 -8.49 -9.29 0.76
C GLN A 631 -7.39 -10.33 0.43
N ILE A 632 -7.78 -11.58 0.13
CA ILE A 632 -6.84 -12.71 -0.04
C ILE A 632 -6.98 -13.38 -1.42
N LEU A 633 -5.87 -13.46 -2.17
CA LEU A 633 -5.80 -14.02 -3.53
C LEU A 633 -4.99 -15.33 -3.58
N GLU A 634 -5.40 -16.27 -4.41
CA GLU A 634 -4.74 -17.58 -4.62
C GLU A 634 -4.39 -17.80 -6.09
N LEU A 635 -3.22 -18.41 -6.34
CA LEU A 635 -2.81 -18.86 -7.68
C LEU A 635 -3.43 -20.23 -8.01
N SER A 636 -4.59 -20.20 -8.66
CA SER A 636 -5.30 -21.40 -9.09
C SER A 636 -4.79 -21.92 -10.44
N LYS A 637 -5.14 -23.16 -10.83
CA LYS A 637 -4.86 -23.69 -12.17
C LYS A 637 -6.04 -23.43 -13.09
N LYS A 638 -5.81 -22.67 -14.16
CA LYS A 638 -6.79 -22.34 -15.21
C LYS A 638 -7.43 -23.63 -15.76
N GLN A 639 -8.74 -23.78 -15.59
CA GLN A 639 -9.45 -24.94 -16.13
C GLN A 639 -9.46 -24.88 -17.66
N LYS A 640 -9.15 -26.01 -18.31
CA LYS A 640 -9.23 -26.11 -19.77
C LYS A 640 -10.67 -26.43 -20.17
N ASN A 641 -11.26 -25.54 -20.96
CA ASN A 641 -12.29 -25.91 -21.94
C ASN A 641 -11.63 -26.51 -23.19
#